data_AF-A0A4R9ERF7-F1
#
_entry.id   AF-A0A4R9ERF7-F1
#
_cell.length_a   1.000
_cell.length_b   1.000
_cell.length_c   1.000
_cell.angle_alpha   90.00
_cell.angle_beta   90.00
_cell.angle_gamma   90.00
#
_symmetry.space_group_name_H-M   'P 1'
#
loop_
_entity.id
_entity.type
_entity.pdbx_description
1 polymer ?
#
loop_
_entity_poly.entity_id
_entity_poly.type
_entity_poly.pdbx_seq_one_letter_code
_entity_poly.pdbx_strand_id
1 'polypeptide(L)'
;MNLTLTPYTPRQQWGLSADAALRPTALRQMATGETDETARAELAELAECERLIPTAMTPGQARGEARIFHTLLQAYGRHRPTLTGGPFGIRSLTPRPTELVVRIAPSQLSRWIDALVCRPDGPGVAGLRWASHADGTTLTLGDMTLVLDGIDQGTWCAALAGRAADHTSLMPHWIPVDVAEAEHSATQEGDLAGIVDHLSATLRRIHLTDPLARNGHVNLFTTRHFSDLYLIEACEANPTVLPLWTSRSLPLALWPTGRIPEQGPAGPHAAVLDLVTTVEPSAVPRTAHDMAALALCHLAGNRPDPALVHAAEHALTVAARILADPAHAGLYDAGGWAGSCRTYPEGSVHGADPCIPPGAEEVTALPDADLVHIGARTLGESSDDARLLRAGQDELVHLLDWALAAATRPRNRPSWTHDKLLGTLRSTRPLSGHEGTLELTVSNTGVYRVGLEGLGLSELTYEDGIVEWEREAAPSQSAAVLLAEHAAIEASVCLPFQREHRKQRLLMPTPTWAEPTVRTAIAGADYVLGFTALASVLGQLRHRVGSIQGAADGHWQIGSASPGDPDDYLGSLTAYVSDWFALPSPHDGEEANTASVDSTAYLRHLVAHRTAFDPFVTRYLAAADSLAGVRTFEERHLAGAAALRTTDLDALRYQDVRPVREALLRLVKSIPQDPDQLTTWYERHLDQLS
;
A
#
# COMPACT_ATOMS: atom_id res chain seq x y z
N MET A 1 8.69 23.29 -24.06
CA MET A 1 7.66 22.82 -23.12
C MET A 1 7.88 23.55 -21.79
N ASN A 2 7.04 24.52 -21.42
CA ASN A 2 7.10 25.16 -20.10
C ASN A 2 6.23 24.32 -19.15
N LEU A 3 6.83 23.34 -18.48
CA LEU A 3 6.19 22.56 -17.44
C LEU A 3 6.33 23.30 -16.10
N THR A 4 5.54 24.34 -15.92
CA THR A 4 5.41 25.01 -14.62
C THR A 4 4.49 24.17 -13.75
N LEU A 5 5.01 23.68 -12.61
CA LEU A 5 4.16 23.22 -11.52
C LEU A 5 3.27 24.39 -11.11
N THR A 6 2.00 24.12 -10.84
CA THR A 6 0.99 25.12 -10.50
C THR A 6 0.93 25.31 -8.97
N PRO A 7 0.37 26.42 -8.47
CA PRO A 7 0.31 26.71 -7.04
C PRO A 7 -0.53 25.69 -6.23
N TYR A 8 -1.39 24.91 -6.89
CA TYR A 8 -2.26 23.90 -6.27
C TYR A 8 -1.68 22.48 -6.28
N THR A 9 -0.39 22.31 -6.57
CA THR A 9 0.30 21.03 -6.32
C THR A 9 0.94 21.09 -4.91
N PRO A 10 0.72 20.11 -4.01
CA PRO A 10 1.43 20.01 -2.73
C PRO A 10 2.94 19.79 -2.93
N ARG A 11 3.68 20.88 -3.21
CA ARG A 11 5.15 20.87 -3.44
C ARG A 11 5.91 20.36 -2.22
N GLN A 12 5.34 20.52 -1.03
CA GLN A 12 5.93 20.13 0.25
C GLN A 12 6.05 18.61 0.44
N GLN A 13 5.09 17.82 -0.05
CA GLN A 13 5.13 16.35 0.06
C GLN A 13 6.35 15.74 -0.67
N TRP A 14 6.95 16.49 -1.58
CA TRP A 14 8.08 16.08 -2.40
C TRP A 14 9.41 16.71 -1.98
N GLY A 15 9.43 17.46 -0.87
CA GLY A 15 10.63 18.20 -0.42
C GLY A 15 11.07 19.29 -1.39
N LEU A 16 10.15 19.77 -2.25
CA LEU A 16 10.43 20.78 -3.26
C LEU A 16 10.12 22.17 -2.70
N SER A 17 11.03 23.12 -2.92
CA SER A 17 10.79 24.53 -2.61
C SER A 17 9.64 25.07 -3.46
N ALA A 18 8.84 25.96 -2.87
CA ALA A 18 7.62 26.51 -3.46
C ALA A 18 7.83 27.28 -4.78
N ASP A 19 9.06 27.56 -5.22
CA ASP A 19 9.33 28.46 -6.37
C ASP A 19 10.10 27.83 -7.55
N ALA A 20 10.48 26.54 -7.51
CA ALA A 20 11.28 25.94 -8.58
C ALA A 20 10.44 25.12 -9.57
N ALA A 21 10.37 25.55 -10.85
CA ALA A 21 9.86 24.71 -11.93
C ALA A 21 10.77 23.48 -12.11
N LEU A 22 10.20 22.28 -11.99
CA LEU A 22 10.96 21.04 -12.22
C LEU A 22 11.20 20.84 -13.71
N ARG A 23 12.45 20.51 -14.06
CA ARG A 23 12.82 20.19 -15.44
C ARG A 23 12.16 18.86 -15.87
N PRO A 24 11.75 18.71 -17.14
CA PRO A 24 11.23 17.45 -17.70
C PRO A 24 12.08 16.22 -17.36
N THR A 25 13.41 16.37 -17.39
CA THR A 25 14.37 15.31 -17.07
C THR A 25 14.23 14.86 -15.62
N ALA A 26 14.15 15.79 -14.67
CA ALA A 26 14.00 15.47 -13.25
C ALA A 26 12.68 14.72 -12.98
N LEU A 27 11.57 15.17 -13.59
CA LEU A 27 10.28 14.49 -13.48
C LEU A 27 10.34 13.05 -14.03
N ARG A 28 10.97 12.87 -15.19
CA ARG A 28 11.15 11.53 -15.77
C ARG A 28 12.00 10.63 -14.86
N GLN A 29 13.12 11.12 -14.34
CA GLN A 29 13.98 10.37 -13.42
C GLN A 29 13.23 9.97 -12.14
N MET A 30 12.41 10.85 -11.58
CA MET A 30 11.58 10.53 -10.42
C MET A 30 10.65 9.34 -10.68
N ALA A 31 10.10 9.24 -11.89
CA ALA A 31 9.19 8.16 -12.23
C ALA A 31 9.88 6.84 -12.62
N THR A 32 11.11 6.92 -13.12
CA THR A 32 11.77 5.80 -13.80
C THR A 32 13.05 5.30 -13.14
N GLY A 33 13.62 6.06 -12.21
CA GLY A 33 14.94 5.77 -11.62
C GLY A 33 16.10 5.91 -12.61
N GLU A 34 15.85 6.47 -13.81
CA GLU A 34 16.87 6.68 -14.83
C GLU A 34 18.00 7.62 -14.37
N THR A 35 19.18 7.45 -14.96
CA THR A 35 20.25 8.44 -14.84
C THR A 35 19.88 9.73 -15.59
N ASP A 36 20.50 10.85 -15.24
CA ASP A 36 20.22 12.14 -15.91
C ASP A 36 20.60 12.09 -17.40
N GLU A 37 21.64 11.33 -17.74
CA GLU A 37 22.07 11.11 -19.12
C GLU A 37 21.03 10.31 -19.92
N THR A 38 20.55 9.20 -19.37
CA THR A 38 19.52 8.37 -20.00
C THR A 38 18.23 9.16 -20.18
N ALA A 39 17.74 9.82 -19.13
CA ALA A 39 16.51 10.61 -19.20
C ALA A 39 16.61 11.75 -20.24
N ARG A 40 17.78 12.40 -20.37
CA ARG A 40 18.01 13.42 -21.40
C ARG A 40 18.00 12.84 -22.81
N ALA A 41 18.66 11.70 -23.03
CA ALA A 41 18.70 11.06 -24.33
C ALA A 41 17.29 10.63 -24.76
N GLU A 42 16.55 9.94 -23.90
CA GLU A 42 15.19 9.49 -24.18
C GLU A 42 14.24 10.66 -24.43
N LEU A 43 14.34 11.76 -23.67
CA LEU A 43 13.51 12.95 -23.91
C LEU A 43 13.87 13.68 -25.22
N ALA A 44 15.12 13.60 -25.67
CA ALA A 44 15.52 14.16 -26.96
C ALA A 44 14.96 13.33 -28.14
N GLU A 45 14.93 12.01 -28.00
CA GLU A 45 14.32 11.10 -28.98
C GLU A 45 12.79 11.20 -28.97
N LEU A 46 12.20 11.42 -27.79
CA LEU A 46 10.77 11.66 -27.59
C LEU A 46 10.37 13.11 -27.85
N ALA A 47 11.21 13.97 -28.41
CA ALA A 47 10.89 15.39 -28.62
C ALA A 47 9.65 15.63 -29.50
N GLU A 48 9.27 14.64 -30.32
CA GLU A 48 8.02 14.65 -31.11
C GLU A 48 6.80 14.11 -30.33
N CYS A 49 7.02 13.46 -29.19
CA CYS A 49 5.98 12.96 -28.29
C CYS A 49 5.71 14.00 -27.18
N GLU A 50 4.44 14.39 -26.99
CA GLU A 50 4.02 15.31 -25.93
C GLU A 50 4.13 14.72 -24.49
N ARG A 51 4.77 13.55 -24.31
CA ARG A 51 4.71 12.76 -23.07
C ARG A 51 6.10 12.50 -22.49
N LEU A 52 6.26 12.77 -21.19
CA LEU A 52 7.49 12.45 -20.45
C LEU A 52 7.75 10.95 -20.36
N ILE A 53 6.68 10.17 -20.19
CA ILE A 53 6.69 8.71 -20.08
C ILE A 53 5.75 8.15 -21.16
N PRO A 54 6.27 7.48 -22.20
CA PRO A 54 5.44 6.93 -23.26
C PRO A 54 4.54 5.82 -22.72
N THR A 55 3.36 5.66 -23.31
CA THR A 55 2.49 4.49 -23.10
C THR A 55 2.90 3.34 -24.00
N ALA A 56 2.45 2.13 -23.68
CA ALA A 56 2.60 0.97 -24.54
C ALA A 56 2.00 1.25 -25.94
N MET A 57 2.75 0.92 -26.99
CA MET A 57 2.33 1.17 -28.38
C MET A 57 1.15 0.29 -28.79
N THR A 58 1.11 -0.96 -28.33
CA THR A 58 0.04 -1.92 -28.63
C THR A 58 -0.65 -2.41 -27.36
N PRO A 59 -1.94 -2.81 -27.44
CA PRO A 59 -2.61 -3.49 -26.33
C PRO A 59 -1.89 -4.79 -25.90
N GLY A 60 -1.21 -5.48 -26.83
CA GLY A 60 -0.39 -6.65 -26.52
C GLY A 60 0.79 -6.33 -25.60
N GLN A 61 1.50 -5.23 -25.87
CA GLN A 61 2.57 -4.73 -25.01
C GLN A 61 2.03 -4.40 -23.61
N ALA A 62 0.90 -3.67 -23.50
CA ALA A 62 0.30 -3.34 -22.21
C ALA A 62 -0.09 -4.59 -21.39
N ARG A 63 -0.69 -5.61 -22.04
CA ARG A 63 -1.03 -6.89 -21.40
C ARG A 63 0.20 -7.63 -20.88
N GLY A 64 1.26 -7.70 -21.68
CA GLY A 64 2.48 -8.37 -21.25
C GLY A 64 3.17 -7.67 -20.08
N GLU A 65 3.21 -6.34 -20.11
CA GLU A 65 3.73 -5.53 -18.99
C GLU A 65 2.90 -5.72 -17.71
N ALA A 66 1.58 -5.69 -17.83
CA ALA A 66 0.67 -5.89 -16.71
C ALA A 66 0.85 -7.28 -16.07
N ARG A 67 1.03 -8.33 -16.88
CA ARG A 67 1.26 -9.69 -16.39
C ARG A 67 2.57 -9.83 -15.63
N ILE A 68 3.67 -9.31 -16.18
CA ILE A 68 4.96 -9.29 -15.49
C ILE A 68 4.82 -8.56 -14.16
N PHE A 69 4.21 -7.36 -14.17
CA PHE A 69 4.10 -6.57 -12.96
C PHE A 69 3.20 -7.22 -11.91
N HIS A 70 2.06 -7.79 -12.32
CA HIS A 70 1.18 -8.53 -11.42
C HIS A 70 1.88 -9.73 -10.77
N THR A 71 2.64 -10.49 -11.54
CA THR A 71 3.43 -11.61 -11.01
C THR A 71 4.51 -11.14 -10.03
N LEU A 72 5.16 -10.00 -10.30
CA LEU A 72 6.09 -9.38 -9.36
C LEU A 72 5.38 -8.96 -8.07
N LEU A 73 4.20 -8.32 -8.15
CA LEU A 73 3.40 -7.96 -6.99
C LEU A 73 3.07 -9.19 -6.12
N GLN A 74 2.68 -10.30 -6.74
CA GLN A 74 2.39 -11.55 -6.03
C GLN A 74 3.63 -12.20 -5.40
N ALA A 75 4.76 -12.22 -6.13
CA ALA A 75 5.98 -12.90 -5.68
C ALA A 75 6.78 -12.09 -4.64
N TYR A 76 6.75 -10.77 -4.74
CA TYR A 76 7.39 -9.88 -3.78
C TYR A 76 6.50 -9.57 -2.59
N GLY A 77 5.18 -9.54 -2.81
CA GLY A 77 4.22 -9.04 -1.86
C GLY A 77 4.45 -7.55 -1.63
N ARG A 78 4.93 -7.20 -0.43
CA ARG A 78 5.16 -5.81 -0.02
C ARG A 78 6.28 -5.14 -0.83
N HIS A 79 6.06 -3.88 -1.18
CA HIS A 79 7.06 -3.03 -1.82
C HIS A 79 8.12 -2.61 -0.78
N ARG A 80 9.31 -3.19 -0.88
CA ARG A 80 10.40 -2.99 0.09
C ARG A 80 11.68 -2.55 -0.62
N PRO A 81 11.74 -1.31 -1.13
CA PRO A 81 12.83 -0.86 -2.00
C PRO A 81 14.19 -0.87 -1.31
N THR A 82 14.23 -0.63 0.01
CA THR A 82 15.46 -0.71 0.82
C THR A 82 16.03 -2.13 0.91
N LEU A 83 15.18 -3.16 0.90
CA LEU A 83 15.59 -4.57 0.95
C LEU A 83 15.96 -5.10 -0.44
N THR A 84 15.25 -4.63 -1.46
CA THR A 84 15.31 -5.18 -2.82
C THR A 84 16.22 -4.36 -3.74
N GLY A 85 16.64 -3.16 -3.35
CA GLY A 85 17.52 -2.30 -4.14
C GLY A 85 16.77 -1.40 -5.13
N GLY A 86 15.50 -1.12 -4.86
CA GLY A 86 14.54 -0.43 -5.71
C GLY A 86 13.21 -1.21 -5.79
N PRO A 87 12.13 -0.67 -6.37
CA PRO A 87 10.82 -1.29 -6.36
C PRO A 87 10.83 -2.67 -7.01
N PHE A 88 10.44 -3.69 -6.27
CA PHE A 88 10.45 -5.09 -6.74
C PHE A 88 11.83 -5.52 -7.30
N GLY A 89 12.92 -4.90 -6.80
CA GLY A 89 14.27 -5.13 -7.29
C GLY A 89 14.68 -4.36 -8.54
N ILE A 90 13.82 -3.49 -9.07
CA ILE A 90 14.09 -2.63 -10.23
C ILE A 90 14.90 -1.42 -9.77
N ARG A 91 16.13 -1.26 -10.28
CA ARG A 91 16.97 -0.09 -10.01
C ARG A 91 16.63 1.10 -10.88
N SER A 92 16.27 0.82 -12.13
CA SER A 92 15.83 1.80 -13.10
C SER A 92 15.06 1.08 -14.21
N LEU A 93 14.13 1.79 -14.83
CA LEU A 93 13.32 1.31 -15.93
C LEU A 93 13.21 2.41 -16.98
N THR A 94 13.66 2.15 -18.21
CA THR A 94 13.55 3.07 -19.34
C THR A 94 12.36 2.66 -20.21
N PRO A 95 11.22 3.35 -20.09
CA PRO A 95 10.05 3.04 -20.88
C PRO A 95 10.17 3.63 -22.27
N ARG A 96 10.04 2.78 -23.30
CA ARG A 96 9.89 3.15 -24.70
C ARG A 96 8.51 2.71 -25.21
N PRO A 97 8.03 3.20 -26.36
CA PRO A 97 6.72 2.78 -26.87
C PRO A 97 6.63 1.27 -27.14
N THR A 98 7.70 0.69 -27.68
CA THR A 98 7.76 -0.72 -28.15
C THR A 98 8.48 -1.67 -27.21
N GLU A 99 9.16 -1.17 -26.17
CA GLU A 99 9.92 -2.00 -25.25
C GLU A 99 10.09 -1.34 -23.87
N LEU A 100 10.47 -2.14 -22.87
CA LEU A 100 10.94 -1.68 -21.57
C LEU A 100 12.38 -2.13 -21.33
N VAL A 101 13.30 -1.22 -21.05
CA VAL A 101 14.66 -1.59 -20.62
C VAL A 101 14.72 -1.52 -19.10
N VAL A 102 15.03 -2.63 -18.44
CA VAL A 102 14.97 -2.78 -16.99
C VAL A 102 16.33 -3.16 -16.43
N ARG A 103 16.80 -2.43 -15.42
CA ARG A 103 18.00 -2.80 -14.65
C ARG A 103 17.55 -3.40 -13.32
N ILE A 104 17.86 -4.67 -13.10
CA ILE A 104 17.53 -5.36 -11.85
C ILE A 104 18.75 -5.29 -10.90
N ALA A 105 18.50 -5.16 -9.61
CA ALA A 105 19.55 -5.34 -8.61
C ALA A 105 20.12 -6.78 -8.69
N PRO A 106 21.44 -6.98 -8.78
CA PRO A 106 22.02 -8.32 -8.98
C PRO A 106 21.58 -9.37 -7.95
N SER A 107 21.34 -8.96 -6.70
CA SER A 107 20.84 -9.84 -5.63
C SER A 107 19.39 -10.30 -5.82
N GLN A 108 18.64 -9.67 -6.72
CA GLN A 108 17.23 -9.95 -6.99
C GLN A 108 17.00 -10.80 -8.23
N LEU A 109 18.03 -11.06 -9.05
CA LEU A 109 17.90 -11.83 -10.29
C LEU A 109 17.24 -13.20 -10.05
N SER A 110 17.69 -13.94 -9.04
CA SER A 110 17.11 -15.25 -8.74
C SER A 110 15.64 -15.16 -8.30
N ARG A 111 15.25 -14.10 -7.57
CA ARG A 111 13.87 -13.90 -7.14
C ARG A 111 12.97 -13.49 -8.30
N TRP A 112 13.49 -12.70 -9.25
CA TRP A 112 12.81 -12.44 -10.52
C TRP A 112 12.57 -13.72 -11.32
N ILE A 113 13.57 -14.60 -11.42
CA ILE A 113 13.40 -15.90 -12.07
C ILE A 113 12.33 -16.73 -11.35
N ASP A 114 12.40 -16.85 -10.02
CA ASP A 114 11.41 -17.59 -9.24
C ASP A 114 9.99 -17.03 -9.41
N ALA A 115 9.86 -15.70 -9.55
CA ALA A 115 8.59 -15.03 -9.79
C ALA A 115 8.06 -15.32 -11.19
N LEU A 116 8.90 -15.22 -12.23
CA LEU A 116 8.47 -15.28 -13.62
C LEU A 116 8.22 -16.71 -14.14
N VAL A 117 8.84 -17.71 -13.53
CA VAL A 117 8.73 -19.13 -13.91
C VAL A 117 7.29 -19.63 -13.70
N CYS A 118 6.59 -19.95 -14.80
CA CYS A 118 5.22 -20.48 -14.77
C CYS A 118 5.19 -21.95 -14.32
N ARG A 119 4.53 -22.27 -13.21
CA ARG A 119 4.38 -23.65 -12.71
C ARG A 119 2.92 -24.12 -12.85
N PRO A 120 2.66 -25.44 -13.04
CA PRO A 120 1.31 -25.97 -13.32
C PRO A 120 0.22 -25.55 -12.33
N ASP A 121 0.58 -25.21 -11.09
CA ASP A 121 -0.34 -24.76 -10.04
C ASP A 121 0.24 -23.56 -9.24
N GLY A 122 1.17 -22.81 -9.83
CA GLY A 122 1.91 -21.75 -9.14
C GLY A 122 1.87 -20.40 -9.85
N PRO A 123 2.27 -19.31 -9.17
CA PRO A 123 2.43 -18.01 -9.82
C PRO A 123 3.51 -18.09 -10.90
N GLY A 124 3.42 -17.22 -11.90
CA GLY A 124 4.38 -17.11 -13.00
C GLY A 124 3.76 -16.51 -14.26
N VAL A 125 4.56 -16.37 -15.32
CA VAL A 125 4.12 -15.74 -16.57
C VAL A 125 4.13 -16.78 -17.69
N ALA A 126 2.97 -17.35 -18.02
CA ALA A 126 2.85 -18.31 -19.13
C ALA A 126 3.17 -17.66 -20.49
N GLY A 127 3.83 -18.38 -21.38
CA GLY A 127 4.19 -17.89 -22.71
C GLY A 127 5.41 -16.98 -22.73
N LEU A 128 6.02 -16.69 -21.57
CA LEU A 128 7.21 -15.86 -21.49
C LEU A 128 8.41 -16.59 -22.11
N ARG A 129 9.16 -15.87 -22.95
CA ARG A 129 10.34 -16.40 -23.63
C ARG A 129 11.55 -15.51 -23.43
N TRP A 130 12.75 -16.08 -23.54
CA TRP A 130 13.99 -15.31 -23.44
C TRP A 130 14.94 -15.45 -24.65
N ALA A 131 15.74 -14.43 -24.91
CA ALA A 131 16.76 -14.40 -25.95
C ALA A 131 17.98 -13.58 -25.51
N SER A 132 19.15 -13.84 -26.10
CA SER A 132 20.32 -12.96 -25.92
C SER A 132 20.12 -11.67 -26.73
N HIS A 133 20.55 -10.55 -26.15
CA HIS A 133 20.53 -9.22 -26.74
C HIS A 133 21.92 -8.56 -26.60
N ALA A 134 22.23 -7.57 -27.44
CA ALA A 134 23.50 -6.87 -27.39
C ALA A 134 23.76 -6.22 -26.01
N ASP A 135 22.70 -5.68 -25.42
CA ASP A 135 22.74 -4.97 -24.13
C ASP A 135 22.34 -5.85 -22.93
N GLY A 136 22.06 -7.15 -23.13
CA GLY A 136 21.68 -8.06 -22.05
C GLY A 136 20.83 -9.25 -22.47
N THR A 137 19.73 -9.50 -21.75
CA THR A 137 18.79 -10.60 -22.01
C THR A 137 17.41 -10.04 -22.29
N THR A 138 16.80 -10.38 -23.43
CA THR A 138 15.43 -9.97 -23.75
C THR A 138 14.43 -11.01 -23.26
N LEU A 139 13.33 -10.55 -22.68
CA LEU A 139 12.13 -11.30 -22.37
C LEU A 139 10.99 -10.87 -23.31
N THR A 140 10.29 -11.83 -23.92
CA THR A 140 9.21 -11.59 -24.87
C THR A 140 7.94 -12.33 -24.50
N LEU A 141 6.79 -11.66 -24.65
CA LEU A 141 5.46 -12.23 -24.39
C LEU A 141 4.44 -11.61 -25.36
N GLY A 142 4.07 -12.35 -26.41
CA GLY A 142 3.29 -11.78 -27.50
C GLY A 142 4.01 -10.59 -28.13
N ASP A 143 3.36 -9.43 -28.18
CA ASP A 143 3.97 -8.18 -28.67
C ASP A 143 4.92 -7.53 -27.64
N MET A 144 4.92 -7.99 -26.39
CA MET A 144 5.69 -7.37 -25.32
C MET A 144 7.18 -7.68 -25.43
N THR A 145 8.01 -6.64 -25.39
CA THR A 145 9.49 -6.77 -25.29
C THR A 145 10.00 -6.08 -24.02
N LEU A 146 10.80 -6.80 -23.22
CA LEU A 146 11.48 -6.30 -22.04
C LEU A 146 12.96 -6.70 -22.07
N VAL A 147 13.88 -5.73 -22.00
CA VAL A 147 15.33 -5.97 -22.00
C VAL A 147 15.88 -5.86 -20.58
N LEU A 148 16.51 -6.93 -20.10
CA LEU A 148 17.25 -6.96 -18.83
C LEU A 148 18.67 -6.44 -19.07
N ASP A 149 18.85 -5.13 -18.90
CA ASP A 149 20.15 -4.48 -19.10
C ASP A 149 21.17 -4.93 -18.05
N GLY A 150 22.38 -5.23 -18.52
CA GLY A 150 23.49 -5.68 -17.68
C GLY A 150 23.40 -7.14 -17.20
N ILE A 151 22.42 -7.92 -17.66
CA ILE A 151 22.32 -9.36 -17.43
C ILE A 151 22.61 -10.11 -18.73
N ASP A 152 23.86 -10.56 -18.89
CA ASP A 152 24.26 -11.36 -20.04
C ASP A 152 23.65 -12.77 -20.03
N GLN A 153 23.73 -13.45 -21.18
CA GLN A 153 23.21 -14.80 -21.35
C GLN A 153 23.81 -15.80 -20.35
N GLY A 154 25.11 -15.68 -20.05
CA GLY A 154 25.80 -16.60 -19.14
C GLY A 154 25.28 -16.50 -17.71
N THR A 155 25.12 -15.27 -17.23
CA THR A 155 24.57 -14.93 -15.91
C THR A 155 23.13 -15.39 -15.81
N TRP A 156 22.32 -15.14 -16.85
CA TRP A 156 20.94 -15.60 -16.92
C TRP A 156 20.82 -17.12 -16.85
N CYS A 157 21.57 -17.84 -17.69
CA CYS A 157 21.54 -19.31 -17.73
C CYS A 157 22.04 -19.92 -16.41
N ALA A 158 23.08 -19.35 -15.80
CA ALA A 158 23.58 -19.82 -14.50
C ALA A 158 22.54 -19.63 -13.39
N ALA A 159 21.83 -18.49 -13.38
CA ALA A 159 20.78 -18.22 -12.41
C ALA A 159 19.56 -19.13 -12.60
N LEU A 160 19.20 -19.45 -13.85
CA LEU A 160 18.14 -20.42 -14.17
C LEU A 160 18.48 -21.83 -13.69
N ALA A 161 19.67 -22.33 -14.03
CA ALA A 161 20.13 -23.66 -13.67
C ALA A 161 20.16 -23.86 -12.14
N GLY A 162 20.55 -22.81 -11.40
CA GLY A 162 20.56 -22.83 -9.92
C GLY A 162 19.18 -22.98 -9.27
N ARG A 163 18.09 -22.89 -10.04
CA ARG A 163 16.70 -22.98 -9.54
C ARG A 163 15.95 -24.20 -10.02
N ALA A 164 16.61 -25.10 -10.74
CA ALA A 164 15.96 -26.23 -11.42
C ALA A 164 14.71 -25.77 -12.18
N ALA A 165 14.75 -24.56 -12.77
CA ALA A 165 13.70 -24.01 -13.63
C ALA A 165 13.70 -24.71 -15.01
N ASP A 166 14.12 -25.97 -15.03
CA ASP A 166 14.61 -26.68 -16.18
C ASP A 166 13.43 -27.20 -17.02
N HIS A 167 13.41 -26.71 -18.27
CA HIS A 167 12.77 -27.29 -19.47
C HIS A 167 11.27 -27.09 -19.70
N THR A 168 10.49 -26.47 -18.81
CA THR A 168 9.03 -26.32 -19.07
C THR A 168 8.44 -24.92 -18.91
N SER A 169 9.11 -23.97 -18.24
CA SER A 169 8.43 -22.75 -17.77
C SER A 169 8.98 -21.41 -18.30
N LEU A 170 10.31 -21.26 -18.45
CA LEU A 170 10.95 -20.02 -18.93
C LEU A 170 11.88 -20.34 -20.10
N MET A 171 11.27 -20.63 -21.25
CA MET A 171 11.95 -21.22 -22.40
C MET A 171 12.63 -20.16 -23.28
N PRO A 172 13.72 -20.51 -23.98
CA PRO A 172 14.28 -19.60 -24.98
C PRO A 172 13.33 -19.44 -26.18
N HIS A 173 13.38 -18.27 -26.85
CA HIS A 173 12.41 -17.78 -27.85
C HIS A 173 12.12 -18.69 -29.06
N TRP A 174 13.00 -19.63 -29.37
CA TRP A 174 12.89 -20.58 -30.47
C TRP A 174 12.01 -21.80 -30.11
N ILE A 175 11.63 -21.96 -28.84
CA ILE A 175 10.67 -22.98 -28.40
C ILE A 175 9.25 -22.40 -28.51
N PRO A 176 8.35 -23.04 -29.30
CA PRO A 176 6.99 -22.55 -29.48
C PRO A 176 6.18 -22.60 -28.17
N VAL A 177 5.12 -21.80 -28.11
CA VAL A 177 4.09 -21.88 -27.04
C VAL A 177 3.16 -23.03 -27.39
N ASP A 178 2.95 -23.95 -26.45
CA ASP A 178 2.02 -25.06 -26.64
C ASP A 178 0.56 -24.66 -26.30
N VAL A 179 -0.39 -25.57 -26.53
CA VAL A 179 -1.81 -25.29 -26.35
C VAL A 179 -2.15 -25.05 -24.87
N ALA A 180 -1.58 -25.82 -23.95
CA ALA A 180 -1.87 -25.70 -22.52
C ALA A 180 -1.32 -24.37 -21.96
N GLU A 181 -0.12 -23.98 -22.40
CA GLU A 181 0.48 -22.70 -22.04
C GLU A 181 -0.30 -21.51 -22.63
N ALA A 182 -0.82 -21.64 -23.85
CA ALA A 182 -1.69 -20.64 -24.46
C ALA A 182 -3.03 -20.48 -23.70
N GLU A 183 -3.65 -21.60 -23.27
CA GLU A 183 -4.86 -21.58 -22.45
C GLU A 183 -4.62 -20.95 -21.07
N HIS A 184 -3.47 -21.25 -20.44
CA HIS A 184 -3.08 -20.60 -19.18
C HIS A 184 -2.84 -19.10 -19.37
N SER A 185 -2.15 -18.71 -20.45
CA SER A 185 -1.95 -17.31 -20.82
C SER A 185 -3.28 -16.56 -20.99
N ALA A 186 -4.25 -17.16 -21.68
CA ALA A 186 -5.59 -16.58 -21.86
C ALA A 186 -6.35 -16.44 -20.53
N THR A 187 -6.21 -17.41 -19.62
CA THR A 187 -6.79 -17.34 -18.27
C THR A 187 -6.20 -16.18 -17.47
N GLN A 188 -4.86 -16.06 -17.46
CA GLN A 188 -4.16 -14.94 -16.81
C GLN A 188 -4.55 -13.58 -17.39
N GLU A 189 -4.78 -13.50 -18.70
CA GLU A 189 -5.28 -12.27 -19.34
C GLU A 189 -6.72 -11.95 -18.93
N GLY A 190 -7.59 -12.96 -18.84
CA GLY A 190 -8.94 -12.80 -18.32
C GLY A 190 -8.96 -12.33 -16.86
N ASP A 191 -8.01 -12.82 -16.06
CA ASP A 191 -7.90 -12.44 -14.65
C ASP A 191 -7.55 -10.97 -14.44
N LEU A 192 -6.75 -10.39 -15.33
CA LEU A 192 -6.32 -8.99 -15.28
C LEU A 192 -7.25 -8.02 -16.02
N ALA A 193 -8.32 -8.53 -16.62
CA ALA A 193 -9.27 -7.72 -17.35
C ALA A 193 -9.78 -6.55 -16.49
N GLY A 194 -9.77 -5.34 -17.06
CA GLY A 194 -10.18 -4.12 -16.37
C GLY A 194 -9.06 -3.28 -15.76
N ILE A 195 -7.88 -3.86 -15.44
CA ILE A 195 -6.76 -3.10 -14.84
C ILE A 195 -5.43 -3.17 -15.61
N VAL A 196 -5.41 -3.79 -16.79
CA VAL A 196 -4.20 -3.94 -17.63
C VAL A 196 -3.49 -2.61 -17.86
N ASP A 197 -4.22 -1.59 -18.33
CA ASP A 197 -3.64 -0.29 -18.66
C ASP A 197 -3.07 0.39 -17.42
N HIS A 198 -3.72 0.21 -16.27
CA HIS A 198 -3.25 0.75 -14.99
C HIS A 198 -1.98 0.06 -14.49
N LEU A 199 -1.91 -1.27 -14.57
CA LEU A 199 -0.71 -2.03 -14.20
C LEU A 199 0.47 -1.69 -15.11
N SER A 200 0.26 -1.61 -16.43
CA SER A 200 1.29 -1.20 -17.40
C SER A 200 1.76 0.24 -17.13
N ALA A 201 0.82 1.16 -16.94
CA ALA A 201 1.13 2.55 -16.59
C ALA A 201 1.98 2.66 -15.30
N THR A 202 1.65 1.85 -14.30
CA THR A 202 2.33 1.79 -13.00
C THR A 202 3.74 1.24 -13.14
N LEU A 203 3.92 0.13 -13.86
CA LEU A 203 5.24 -0.42 -14.13
C LEU A 203 6.16 0.61 -14.83
N ARG A 204 5.63 1.35 -15.81
CA ARG A 204 6.39 2.39 -16.54
C ARG A 204 6.79 3.59 -15.67
N ARG A 205 6.24 3.70 -14.47
CA ARG A 205 6.43 4.78 -13.48
C ARG A 205 6.80 4.24 -12.10
N ILE A 206 7.42 3.05 -12.08
CA ILE A 206 7.54 2.26 -10.86
C ILE A 206 8.27 2.99 -9.73
N HIS A 207 9.16 3.95 -10.02
CA HIS A 207 9.86 4.68 -8.96
C HIS A 207 9.01 5.74 -8.26
N LEU A 208 7.82 6.07 -8.78
CA LEU A 208 6.82 6.86 -8.02
C LEU A 208 6.30 6.08 -6.80
N THR A 209 6.58 4.77 -6.72
CA THR A 209 6.29 3.96 -5.55
C THR A 209 7.38 4.05 -4.49
N ASP A 210 8.56 4.62 -4.73
CA ASP A 210 9.65 4.66 -3.73
C ASP A 210 9.41 5.60 -2.54
N PRO A 211 8.86 6.82 -2.73
CA PRO A 211 8.52 7.69 -1.60
C PRO A 211 7.47 7.09 -0.65
N LEU A 212 6.78 6.01 -1.05
CA LEU A 212 5.81 5.26 -0.24
C LEU A 212 6.46 4.54 0.95
N ALA A 213 7.76 4.27 0.86
CA ALA A 213 8.49 3.55 1.89
C ALA A 213 9.16 4.47 2.94
N ARG A 214 9.18 5.80 2.74
CA ARG A 214 10.00 6.71 3.56
C ARG A 214 9.35 7.11 4.89
N ASN A 215 8.01 7.06 5.01
CA ASN A 215 7.26 7.60 6.17
C ASN A 215 6.37 6.57 6.90
N GLY A 216 6.53 5.28 6.64
CA GLY A 216 5.59 4.25 7.11
C GLY A 216 5.14 3.43 5.91
N HIS A 217 5.15 2.12 6.06
CA HIS A 217 5.22 1.16 4.97
C HIS A 217 3.97 1.17 4.07
N VAL A 218 3.97 2.01 3.04
CA VAL A 218 2.93 1.99 2.02
C VAL A 218 3.31 0.99 0.91
N ASN A 219 2.38 0.08 0.61
CA ASN A 219 2.59 -1.10 -0.21
C ASN A 219 1.55 -1.16 -1.33
N LEU A 220 1.97 -1.65 -2.49
CA LEU A 220 1.07 -1.92 -3.62
C LEU A 220 0.67 -3.38 -3.67
N PHE A 221 -0.62 -3.63 -3.91
CA PHE A 221 -1.17 -4.97 -4.05
C PHE A 221 -2.28 -5.01 -5.09
N THR A 222 -2.52 -6.18 -5.67
CA THR A 222 -3.76 -6.47 -6.37
C THR A 222 -4.68 -7.32 -5.53
N THR A 223 -5.98 -7.10 -5.65
CA THR A 223 -7.01 -7.80 -4.88
C THR A 223 -8.36 -7.73 -5.57
N ARG A 224 -9.26 -8.68 -5.29
CA ARG A 224 -10.60 -8.70 -5.88
C ARG A 224 -11.64 -8.19 -4.90
N HIS A 225 -12.52 -7.30 -5.36
CA HIS A 225 -13.72 -6.88 -4.63
C HIS A 225 -14.92 -6.89 -5.57
N PHE A 226 -15.99 -7.61 -5.21
CA PHE A 226 -17.13 -7.90 -6.11
C PHE A 226 -16.71 -8.42 -7.50
N SER A 227 -15.73 -9.33 -7.54
CA SER A 227 -15.14 -9.93 -8.76
C SER A 227 -14.23 -9.00 -9.58
N ASP A 228 -14.26 -7.69 -9.34
CA ASP A 228 -13.38 -6.74 -9.99
C ASP A 228 -12.01 -6.74 -9.32
N LEU A 229 -10.95 -6.76 -10.13
CA LEU A 229 -9.57 -6.67 -9.66
C LEU A 229 -9.20 -5.20 -9.50
N TYR A 230 -8.54 -4.85 -8.40
CA TYR A 230 -8.11 -3.49 -8.09
C TYR A 230 -6.63 -3.48 -7.75
N LEU A 231 -5.92 -2.42 -8.15
CA LEU A 231 -4.59 -2.08 -7.62
C LEU A 231 -4.79 -1.13 -6.44
N ILE A 232 -4.27 -1.50 -5.27
CA ILE A 232 -4.50 -0.79 -4.01
C ILE A 232 -3.18 -0.46 -3.33
N GLU A 233 -3.17 0.69 -2.67
CA GLU A 233 -2.06 1.26 -1.94
C GLU A 233 -2.31 1.21 -0.42
N ALA A 234 -1.85 0.16 0.26
CA ALA A 234 -2.10 -0.01 1.69
C ALA A 234 -0.90 0.42 2.54
N CYS A 235 -1.13 1.31 3.51
CA CYS A 235 -0.22 1.55 4.62
C CYS A 235 -0.49 0.56 5.76
N GLU A 236 0.55 0.15 6.48
CA GLU A 236 0.42 -0.65 7.71
C GLU A 236 -0.45 0.02 8.78
N ALA A 237 -0.47 1.35 8.83
CA ALA A 237 -1.27 2.10 9.81
C ALA A 237 -2.70 2.36 9.32
N ASN A 238 -2.86 2.76 8.05
CA ASN A 238 -4.14 3.15 7.46
C ASN A 238 -4.19 2.72 5.99
N PRO A 239 -4.78 1.56 5.68
CA PRO A 239 -4.93 1.13 4.29
C PRO A 239 -5.84 2.08 3.50
N THR A 240 -5.37 2.61 2.37
CA THR A 240 -6.16 3.50 1.51
C THR A 240 -6.36 2.91 0.12
N VAL A 241 -7.58 2.99 -0.40
CA VAL A 241 -7.84 2.59 -1.79
C VAL A 241 -7.83 3.82 -2.67
N LEU A 242 -6.64 4.39 -2.87
CA LEU A 242 -6.47 5.50 -3.81
C LEU A 242 -5.75 5.00 -5.06
N PRO A 243 -6.15 5.45 -6.26
CA PRO A 243 -5.27 5.33 -7.42
C PRO A 243 -3.93 5.96 -7.10
N LEU A 244 -2.83 5.24 -7.39
CA LEU A 244 -1.45 5.66 -7.10
C LEU A 244 -1.13 7.10 -7.60
N TRP A 245 -1.80 7.53 -8.66
CA TRP A 245 -1.63 8.86 -9.28
C TRP A 245 -2.32 9.99 -8.52
N THR A 246 -3.45 9.65 -7.89
CA THR A 246 -4.31 10.56 -7.14
C THR A 246 -3.74 10.83 -5.74
N SER A 247 -3.29 9.78 -5.04
CA SER A 247 -2.79 9.89 -3.65
C SER A 247 -1.60 10.85 -3.47
N ARG A 248 -0.92 11.19 -4.57
CA ARG A 248 0.36 11.89 -4.57
C ARG A 248 0.35 13.31 -5.10
N SER A 249 -0.81 13.80 -5.54
CA SER A 249 -0.95 15.10 -6.21
C SER A 249 0.19 15.36 -7.20
N LEU A 250 0.47 14.36 -8.04
CA LEU A 250 1.57 14.42 -9.00
C LEU A 250 1.29 15.45 -10.09
N PRO A 251 2.32 16.12 -10.65
CA PRO A 251 2.14 16.89 -11.87
C PRO A 251 1.50 16.04 -12.98
N LEU A 252 0.53 16.62 -13.69
CA LEU A 252 -0.21 15.95 -14.78
C LEU A 252 0.71 15.31 -15.83
N ALA A 253 1.90 15.88 -16.06
CA ALA A 253 2.90 15.33 -16.98
C ALA A 253 3.40 13.92 -16.59
N LEU A 254 3.21 13.52 -15.33
CA LEU A 254 3.50 12.17 -14.81
C LEU A 254 2.28 11.26 -14.78
N TRP A 255 1.07 11.76 -15.05
CA TRP A 255 -0.12 10.91 -15.08
C TRP A 255 -0.12 9.99 -16.31
N PRO A 256 -0.74 8.81 -16.23
CA PRO A 256 -0.95 7.99 -17.40
C PRO A 256 -1.99 8.61 -18.33
N THR A 257 -1.61 8.76 -19.59
CA THR A 257 -2.50 9.23 -20.67
C THR A 257 -3.04 8.01 -21.41
N GLY A 258 -4.24 7.57 -21.03
CA GLY A 258 -4.78 6.26 -21.41
C GLY A 258 -5.98 6.33 -22.36
N ARG A 259 -6.45 5.16 -22.81
CA ARG A 259 -7.78 5.07 -23.40
C ARG A 259 -8.79 5.18 -22.26
N ILE A 260 -9.81 6.01 -22.46
CA ILE A 260 -10.99 5.95 -21.60
C ILE A 260 -11.63 4.57 -21.82
N PRO A 261 -11.97 3.82 -20.75
CA PRO A 261 -12.61 2.51 -20.89
C PRO A 261 -13.82 2.57 -21.82
N GLU A 262 -14.04 1.53 -22.64
CA GLU A 262 -15.16 1.50 -23.62
C GLU A 262 -16.53 1.78 -22.98
N GLN A 263 -16.68 1.36 -21.73
CA GLN A 263 -17.80 1.74 -20.89
C GLN A 263 -17.31 2.77 -19.86
N GLY A 264 -17.04 4.00 -20.29
CA GLY A 264 -16.47 5.07 -19.45
C GLY A 264 -17.27 5.41 -18.17
N PRO A 265 -16.83 6.42 -17.40
CA PRO A 265 -17.54 6.87 -16.20
C PRO A 265 -18.98 7.26 -16.51
N ALA A 266 -19.85 7.16 -15.51
CA ALA A 266 -21.16 7.77 -15.63
C ALA A 266 -20.99 9.30 -15.76
N GLY A 267 -21.82 9.94 -16.60
CA GLY A 267 -21.85 11.40 -16.67
C GLY A 267 -22.12 11.98 -15.27
N PRO A 268 -21.32 12.93 -14.76
CA PRO A 268 -21.43 13.40 -13.37
C PRO A 268 -22.85 13.82 -12.97
N HIS A 269 -23.55 14.53 -13.86
CA HIS A 269 -24.96 14.91 -13.65
C HIS A 269 -25.87 13.72 -13.38
N ALA A 270 -25.75 12.65 -14.18
CA ALA A 270 -26.56 11.45 -14.04
C ALA A 270 -26.15 10.64 -12.80
N ALA A 271 -24.85 10.54 -12.52
CA ALA A 271 -24.31 9.77 -11.40
C ALA A 271 -24.75 10.33 -10.04
N VAL A 272 -24.60 11.64 -9.86
CA VAL A 272 -25.04 12.32 -8.62
C VAL A 272 -26.55 12.20 -8.44
N LEU A 273 -27.31 12.44 -9.52
CA LEU A 273 -28.77 12.36 -9.45
C LEU A 273 -29.27 10.94 -9.16
N ASP A 274 -28.70 9.91 -9.81
CA ASP A 274 -29.04 8.49 -9.58
C ASP A 274 -28.77 8.09 -8.12
N LEU A 275 -27.61 8.47 -7.59
CA LEU A 275 -27.24 8.20 -6.19
C LEU A 275 -28.26 8.81 -5.22
N VAL A 276 -28.47 10.12 -5.30
CA VAL A 276 -29.33 10.84 -4.34
C VAL A 276 -30.78 10.40 -4.48
N THR A 277 -31.30 10.18 -5.70
CA THR A 277 -32.69 9.74 -5.87
C THR A 277 -32.92 8.29 -5.45
N THR A 278 -31.89 7.45 -5.45
CA THR A 278 -31.96 6.07 -4.97
C THR A 278 -31.94 6.01 -3.44
N VAL A 279 -31.07 6.79 -2.80
CA VAL A 279 -30.87 6.76 -1.34
C VAL A 279 -31.89 7.68 -0.63
N GLU A 280 -32.07 8.90 -1.13
CA GLU A 280 -32.86 9.98 -0.53
C GLU A 280 -33.82 10.62 -1.56
N PRO A 281 -34.85 9.89 -2.04
CA PRO A 281 -35.74 10.35 -3.12
C PRO A 281 -36.51 11.65 -2.83
N SER A 282 -36.61 12.05 -1.55
CA SER A 282 -37.25 13.29 -1.11
C SER A 282 -36.31 14.51 -1.14
N ALA A 283 -34.99 14.33 -1.30
CA ALA A 283 -34.02 15.42 -1.26
C ALA A 283 -34.05 16.31 -2.52
N VAL A 284 -34.49 15.76 -3.67
CA VAL A 284 -34.50 16.45 -4.95
C VAL A 284 -35.93 16.57 -5.49
N PRO A 285 -36.46 17.80 -5.70
CA PRO A 285 -37.76 17.99 -6.33
C PRO A 285 -37.78 17.46 -7.77
N ARG A 286 -38.68 16.52 -8.07
CA ARG A 286 -38.79 15.86 -9.39
C ARG A 286 -39.15 16.77 -10.57
N THR A 287 -39.47 18.04 -10.31
CA THR A 287 -39.91 19.02 -11.31
C THR A 287 -38.90 20.14 -11.57
N ALA A 288 -37.74 20.12 -10.92
CA ALA A 288 -36.70 21.13 -11.12
C ALA A 288 -35.97 20.91 -12.46
N HIS A 289 -35.48 21.97 -13.08
CA HIS A 289 -34.61 21.88 -14.27
C HIS A 289 -33.18 21.49 -13.88
N ASP A 290 -32.71 21.96 -12.72
CA ASP A 290 -31.34 21.81 -12.22
C ASP A 290 -31.20 20.68 -11.19
N MET A 291 -31.89 19.55 -11.41
CA MET A 291 -31.97 18.45 -10.43
C MET A 291 -30.61 17.90 -10.01
N ALA A 292 -29.65 17.81 -10.93
CA ALA A 292 -28.32 17.29 -10.64
C ALA A 292 -27.50 18.25 -9.75
N ALA A 293 -27.56 19.55 -10.01
CA ALA A 293 -26.91 20.56 -9.18
C ALA A 293 -27.51 20.62 -7.77
N LEU A 294 -28.85 20.54 -7.66
CA LEU A 294 -29.54 20.43 -6.37
C LEU A 294 -29.12 19.15 -5.62
N ALA A 295 -29.03 18.02 -6.32
CA ALA A 295 -28.55 16.76 -5.77
C ALA A 295 -27.09 16.87 -5.28
N LEU A 296 -26.22 17.57 -6.02
CA LEU A 296 -24.83 17.77 -5.61
C LEU A 296 -24.71 18.67 -4.37
N CYS A 297 -25.50 19.76 -4.29
CA CYS A 297 -25.57 20.57 -3.08
C CYS A 297 -25.98 19.72 -1.87
N HIS A 298 -27.03 18.91 -2.01
CA HIS A 298 -27.48 18.00 -0.94
C HIS A 298 -26.41 16.97 -0.57
N LEU A 299 -25.77 16.35 -1.57
CA LEU A 299 -24.70 15.36 -1.37
C LEU A 299 -23.56 15.95 -0.52
N ALA A 300 -23.15 17.18 -0.83
CA ALA A 300 -22.12 17.94 -0.11
C ALA A 300 -22.60 18.54 1.23
N GLY A 301 -23.85 18.30 1.65
CA GLY A 301 -24.41 18.82 2.91
C GLY A 301 -24.78 20.32 2.86
N ASN A 302 -24.80 20.91 1.67
CA ASN A 302 -25.14 22.30 1.47
C ASN A 302 -26.65 22.51 1.33
N ARG A 303 -27.14 23.61 1.90
CA ARG A 303 -28.50 24.06 1.63
C ARG A 303 -28.56 24.69 0.25
N PRO A 304 -29.52 24.29 -0.62
CA PRO A 304 -29.60 24.83 -1.97
C PRO A 304 -29.97 26.32 -1.93
N ASP A 305 -29.06 27.14 -2.46
CA ASP A 305 -29.21 28.57 -2.74
C ASP A 305 -28.87 28.79 -4.23
N PRO A 306 -29.46 29.77 -4.93
CA PRO A 306 -29.18 29.98 -6.36
C PRO A 306 -27.70 30.08 -6.71
N ALA A 307 -26.86 30.70 -5.86
CA ALA A 307 -25.42 30.81 -6.10
C ALA A 307 -24.72 29.45 -5.95
N LEU A 308 -25.07 28.66 -4.93
CA LEU A 308 -24.52 27.33 -4.71
C LEU A 308 -25.00 26.32 -5.77
N VAL A 309 -26.23 26.45 -6.26
CA VAL A 309 -26.73 25.64 -7.38
C VAL A 309 -25.97 25.97 -8.66
N HIS A 310 -25.69 27.25 -8.91
CA HIS A 310 -24.86 27.64 -10.05
C HIS A 310 -23.42 27.12 -9.93
N ALA A 311 -22.83 27.23 -8.74
CA ALA A 311 -21.51 26.69 -8.42
C ALA A 311 -21.47 25.15 -8.60
N ALA A 312 -22.50 24.44 -8.14
CA ALA A 312 -22.63 23.00 -8.31
C ALA A 312 -22.74 22.60 -9.79
N GLU A 313 -23.53 23.33 -10.59
CA GLU A 313 -23.62 23.09 -12.04
C GLU A 313 -22.28 23.35 -12.75
N HIS A 314 -21.55 24.38 -12.33
CA HIS A 314 -20.19 24.65 -12.81
C HIS A 314 -19.25 23.49 -12.46
N ALA A 315 -19.25 23.01 -11.22
CA ALA A 315 -18.44 21.89 -10.77
C ALA A 315 -18.78 20.59 -11.54
N LEU A 316 -20.06 20.29 -11.77
CA LEU A 316 -20.49 19.15 -12.60
C LEU A 316 -19.97 19.26 -14.04
N THR A 317 -19.98 20.47 -14.61
CA THR A 317 -19.46 20.74 -15.96
C THR A 317 -17.94 20.60 -16.04
N VAL A 318 -17.21 21.04 -15.03
CA VAL A 318 -15.76 20.81 -14.92
C VAL A 318 -15.48 19.32 -14.77
N ALA A 319 -16.17 18.63 -13.86
CA ALA A 319 -16.04 17.18 -13.69
C ALA A 319 -16.27 16.44 -15.01
N ALA A 320 -17.32 16.78 -15.76
CA ALA A 320 -17.62 16.15 -17.04
C ALA A 320 -16.49 16.32 -18.07
N ARG A 321 -15.84 17.50 -18.10
CA ARG A 321 -14.68 17.76 -18.98
C ARG A 321 -13.45 16.99 -18.53
N ILE A 322 -13.12 17.01 -17.25
CA ILE A 322 -12.01 16.24 -16.66
C ILE A 322 -12.18 14.76 -16.97
N LEU A 323 -13.38 14.22 -16.78
CA LEU A 323 -13.70 12.83 -17.08
C LEU A 323 -13.82 12.50 -18.58
N ALA A 324 -13.79 13.50 -19.46
CA ALA A 324 -13.73 13.27 -20.90
C ALA A 324 -12.30 13.37 -21.45
N ASP A 325 -11.34 13.83 -20.64
CA ASP A 325 -9.96 14.03 -21.02
C ASP A 325 -9.14 12.74 -20.81
N PRO A 326 -8.54 12.16 -21.87
CA PRO A 326 -7.63 11.02 -21.77
C PRO A 326 -6.43 11.20 -20.80
N ALA A 327 -6.06 12.45 -20.48
CA ALA A 327 -5.03 12.75 -19.48
C ALA A 327 -5.44 12.36 -18.05
N HIS A 328 -6.74 12.24 -17.79
CA HIS A 328 -7.31 11.85 -16.50
C HIS A 328 -7.89 10.43 -16.51
N ALA A 329 -7.52 9.61 -17.50
CA ALA A 329 -8.03 8.23 -17.62
C ALA A 329 -7.75 7.35 -16.39
N GLY A 330 -6.76 7.70 -15.54
CA GLY A 330 -6.45 7.00 -14.30
C GLY A 330 -7.35 7.32 -13.11
N LEU A 331 -8.33 8.23 -13.24
CA LEU A 331 -9.23 8.62 -12.14
C LEU A 331 -10.28 7.54 -11.79
N TYR A 332 -10.53 6.61 -12.72
CA TYR A 332 -11.63 5.63 -12.62
C TYR A 332 -11.28 4.36 -11.85
N ASP A 333 -10.02 4.20 -11.49
CA ASP A 333 -9.55 2.95 -10.91
C ASP A 333 -9.88 2.87 -9.40
N ALA A 334 -9.99 1.65 -8.89
CA ALA A 334 -9.96 1.30 -7.46
C ALA A 334 -11.20 1.53 -6.56
N GLY A 335 -12.19 2.36 -6.86
CA GLY A 335 -13.24 2.59 -5.85
C GLY A 335 -13.99 3.90 -5.90
N GLY A 336 -13.66 4.74 -6.88
CA GLY A 336 -14.18 6.09 -6.99
C GLY A 336 -13.45 7.07 -6.07
N TRP A 337 -13.43 8.33 -6.47
CA TRP A 337 -12.82 9.47 -5.78
C TRP A 337 -13.31 9.68 -4.33
N ALA A 338 -14.31 8.91 -3.88
CA ALA A 338 -14.82 8.89 -2.51
C ALA A 338 -13.73 8.65 -1.45
N GLY A 339 -12.67 7.89 -1.77
CA GLY A 339 -11.52 7.70 -0.87
C GLY A 339 -10.80 9.02 -0.53
N SER A 340 -10.67 9.93 -1.50
CA SER A 340 -10.09 11.26 -1.27
C SER A 340 -10.98 12.10 -0.36
N CYS A 341 -12.31 12.02 -0.54
CA CYS A 341 -13.28 12.73 0.30
C CYS A 341 -13.22 12.34 1.78
N ARG A 342 -12.73 11.13 2.12
CA ARG A 342 -12.57 10.66 3.51
C ARG A 342 -11.38 11.29 4.23
N THR A 343 -10.44 11.90 3.51
CA THR A 343 -9.17 12.41 4.08
C THR A 343 -9.19 13.87 4.53
N TYR A 344 -10.32 14.58 4.33
CA TYR A 344 -10.57 15.91 4.91
C TYR A 344 -11.19 15.71 6.31
N PRO A 345 -10.60 16.16 7.45
CA PRO A 345 -9.61 17.23 7.67
C PRO A 345 -8.30 16.80 8.39
N GLU A 346 -8.04 15.51 8.57
CA GLU A 346 -6.90 14.98 9.35
C GLU A 346 -5.62 14.80 8.53
N GLY A 347 -5.69 15.14 7.25
CA GLY A 347 -4.68 14.78 6.26
C GLY A 347 -4.91 13.37 5.73
N SER A 348 -4.31 13.09 4.59
CA SER A 348 -4.24 11.72 4.09
C SER A 348 -3.12 10.96 4.80
N VAL A 349 -3.14 9.63 4.68
CA VAL A 349 -1.99 8.78 5.05
C VAL A 349 -0.70 9.18 4.31
N HIS A 350 -0.83 9.99 3.25
CA HIS A 350 0.24 10.49 2.39
C HIS A 350 0.69 11.91 2.71
N GLY A 351 0.08 12.59 3.68
CA GLY A 351 0.48 13.91 4.16
C GLY A 351 -0.64 14.68 4.87
N ALA A 352 -0.25 15.72 5.62
CA ALA A 352 -1.17 16.57 6.39
C ALA A 352 -2.15 17.38 5.52
N ASP A 353 -1.86 17.55 4.23
CA ASP A 353 -2.71 18.27 3.30
C ASP A 353 -3.66 17.32 2.54
N PRO A 354 -4.90 17.74 2.29
CA PRO A 354 -5.84 17.00 1.47
C PRO A 354 -5.38 16.87 0.02
N CYS A 355 -5.77 15.77 -0.62
CA CYS A 355 -5.56 15.58 -2.06
C CYS A 355 -6.41 16.59 -2.85
N ILE A 356 -5.81 17.25 -3.84
CA ILE A 356 -6.50 18.25 -4.67
C ILE A 356 -7.08 17.55 -5.91
N PRO A 357 -8.39 17.70 -6.20
CA PRO A 357 -9.00 17.07 -7.37
C PRO A 357 -8.49 17.64 -8.69
N PRO A 358 -8.36 16.81 -9.74
CA PRO A 358 -8.10 17.31 -11.07
C PRO A 358 -9.26 18.20 -11.52
N GLY A 359 -8.92 19.36 -12.07
CA GLY A 359 -9.88 20.43 -12.39
C GLY A 359 -10.05 21.48 -11.29
N ALA A 360 -9.35 21.38 -10.14
CA ALA A 360 -9.40 22.39 -9.08
C ALA A 360 -9.08 23.82 -9.57
N GLU A 361 -8.08 23.95 -10.45
CA GLU A 361 -7.73 25.24 -11.07
C GLU A 361 -8.85 25.77 -11.97
N GLU A 362 -9.48 24.88 -12.73
CA GLU A 362 -10.53 25.25 -13.68
C GLU A 362 -11.83 25.59 -12.96
N VAL A 363 -12.19 24.84 -11.91
CA VAL A 363 -13.41 25.07 -11.14
C VAL A 363 -13.32 26.34 -10.29
N THR A 364 -12.12 26.75 -9.89
CA THR A 364 -11.88 27.98 -9.12
C THR A 364 -11.59 29.20 -10.00
N ALA A 365 -11.52 29.04 -11.32
CA ALA A 365 -11.29 30.12 -12.29
C ALA A 365 -12.54 30.98 -12.54
N LEU A 366 -13.22 31.37 -11.47
CA LEU A 366 -14.34 32.31 -11.48
C LEU A 366 -13.88 33.71 -11.06
N PRO A 367 -14.61 34.77 -11.43
CA PRO A 367 -14.35 36.12 -10.93
C PRO A 367 -14.33 36.17 -9.40
N ASP A 368 -13.40 36.94 -8.82
CA ASP A 368 -13.26 37.09 -7.36
C ASP A 368 -14.57 37.46 -6.65
N ALA A 369 -15.41 38.29 -7.30
CA ALA A 369 -16.71 38.68 -6.75
C ALA A 369 -17.67 37.48 -6.56
N ASP A 370 -17.65 36.52 -7.49
CA ASP A 370 -18.47 35.31 -7.43
C ASP A 370 -17.94 34.35 -6.36
N LEU A 371 -16.61 34.20 -6.28
CA LEU A 371 -15.95 33.42 -5.24
C LEU A 371 -16.21 33.98 -3.83
N VAL A 372 -16.11 35.30 -3.65
CA VAL A 372 -16.46 35.97 -2.38
C VAL A 372 -17.93 35.75 -2.03
N HIS A 373 -18.82 35.79 -3.02
CA HIS A 373 -20.25 35.54 -2.81
C HIS A 373 -20.52 34.11 -2.34
N ILE A 374 -19.88 33.12 -2.96
CA ILE A 374 -19.96 31.70 -2.55
C ILE A 374 -19.38 31.55 -1.14
N GLY A 375 -18.19 32.09 -0.88
CA GLY A 375 -17.54 32.00 0.43
C GLY A 375 -18.34 32.63 1.56
N ALA A 376 -19.07 33.73 1.30
CA ALA A 376 -19.96 34.35 2.28
C ALA A 376 -21.15 33.44 2.66
N ARG A 377 -21.57 32.54 1.77
CA ARG A 377 -22.61 31.55 2.05
C ARG A 377 -22.09 30.35 2.87
N THR A 378 -20.85 29.94 2.63
CA THR A 378 -20.23 28.81 3.36
C THR A 378 -19.71 29.21 4.73
N LEU A 379 -18.93 30.30 4.82
CA LEU A 379 -18.27 30.75 6.04
C LEU A 379 -19.18 31.61 6.95
N GLY A 380 -20.21 32.23 6.36
CA GLY A 380 -21.03 33.26 7.00
C GLY A 380 -20.47 34.69 6.80
N GLU A 381 -21.08 35.68 7.47
CA GLU A 381 -20.68 37.08 7.35
C GLU A 381 -19.23 37.29 7.83
N SER A 382 -18.36 37.75 6.94
CA SER A 382 -16.98 38.17 7.24
C SER A 382 -16.69 39.47 6.53
N SER A 383 -15.89 40.34 7.15
CA SER A 383 -15.38 41.56 6.52
C SER A 383 -14.01 41.36 5.85
N ASP A 384 -13.49 40.14 5.86
CA ASP A 384 -12.21 39.77 5.27
C ASP A 384 -12.43 39.11 3.91
N ASP A 385 -12.39 39.92 2.85
CA ASP A 385 -12.62 39.46 1.47
C ASP A 385 -11.63 38.36 1.05
N ALA A 386 -10.40 38.36 1.56
CA ALA A 386 -9.42 37.32 1.23
C ALA A 386 -9.80 35.97 1.84
N ARG A 387 -10.37 36.00 3.06
CA ARG A 387 -10.89 34.80 3.72
C ARG A 387 -12.15 34.27 3.04
N LEU A 388 -13.04 35.17 2.60
CA LEU A 388 -14.23 34.79 1.82
C LEU A 388 -13.84 34.21 0.46
N LEU A 389 -12.88 34.82 -0.24
CA LEU A 389 -12.36 34.33 -1.49
C LEU A 389 -11.85 32.88 -1.35
N ARG A 390 -11.00 32.62 -0.35
CA ARG A 390 -10.48 31.27 -0.08
C ARG A 390 -11.60 30.28 0.26
N ALA A 391 -12.55 30.68 1.10
CA ALA A 391 -13.70 29.83 1.43
C ALA A 391 -14.55 29.47 0.19
N GLY A 392 -14.73 30.42 -0.75
CA GLY A 392 -15.42 30.15 -2.01
C GLY A 392 -14.66 29.21 -2.94
N GLN A 393 -13.33 29.32 -2.98
CA GLN A 393 -12.47 28.37 -3.70
C GLN A 393 -12.55 26.97 -3.09
N ASP A 394 -12.44 26.87 -1.77
CA ASP A 394 -12.51 25.61 -1.04
C ASP A 394 -13.88 24.92 -1.26
N GLU A 395 -14.98 25.69 -1.27
CA GLU A 395 -16.32 25.17 -1.56
C GLU A 395 -16.45 24.61 -2.98
N LEU A 396 -15.92 25.30 -3.99
CA LEU A 396 -15.95 24.81 -5.38
C LEU A 396 -15.14 23.53 -5.56
N VAL A 397 -13.99 23.45 -4.89
CA VAL A 397 -13.19 22.22 -4.84
C VAL A 397 -13.96 21.10 -4.15
N HIS A 398 -14.65 21.39 -3.04
CA HIS A 398 -15.46 20.40 -2.33
C HIS A 398 -16.64 19.86 -3.15
N LEU A 399 -17.31 20.73 -3.91
CA LEU A 399 -18.36 20.31 -4.85
C LEU A 399 -17.80 19.45 -5.98
N LEU A 400 -16.61 19.79 -6.50
CA LEU A 400 -15.92 18.99 -7.51
C LEU A 400 -15.54 17.60 -6.98
N ASP A 401 -15.06 17.50 -5.74
CA ASP A 401 -14.75 16.23 -5.07
C ASP A 401 -15.95 15.29 -5.06
N TRP A 402 -17.11 15.76 -4.59
CA TRP A 402 -18.32 14.95 -4.53
C TRP A 402 -18.86 14.57 -5.91
N ALA A 403 -18.74 15.46 -6.90
CA ALA A 403 -19.10 15.16 -8.28
C ALA A 403 -18.24 14.03 -8.86
N LEU A 404 -16.92 14.09 -8.65
CA LEU A 404 -16.00 13.05 -9.08
C LEU A 404 -16.26 11.75 -8.31
N ALA A 405 -16.50 11.80 -7.00
CA ALA A 405 -16.77 10.64 -6.15
C ALA A 405 -18.00 9.87 -6.62
N ALA A 406 -19.09 10.58 -6.94
CA ALA A 406 -20.29 9.95 -7.48
C ALA A 406 -20.06 9.37 -8.89
N ALA A 407 -19.38 10.10 -9.77
CA ALA A 407 -19.16 9.70 -11.16
C ALA A 407 -18.21 8.50 -11.34
N THR A 408 -17.27 8.35 -10.40
CA THR A 408 -16.28 7.28 -10.40
C THR A 408 -16.61 6.12 -9.45
N ARG A 409 -17.77 6.18 -8.79
CA ARG A 409 -18.30 5.10 -7.93
C ARG A 409 -18.30 3.76 -8.69
N PRO A 410 -17.83 2.65 -8.08
CA PRO A 410 -17.82 1.33 -8.70
C PRO A 410 -19.21 0.87 -9.14
N ARG A 411 -19.25 0.13 -10.24
CA ARG A 411 -20.51 -0.41 -10.80
C ARG A 411 -21.02 -1.60 -10.01
N ASN A 412 -20.11 -2.50 -9.65
CA ASN A 412 -20.40 -3.62 -8.79
C ASN A 412 -20.39 -3.12 -7.34
N ARG A 413 -21.59 -2.97 -6.76
CA ARG A 413 -21.79 -2.32 -5.47
C ARG A 413 -22.68 -3.16 -4.55
N PRO A 414 -22.59 -2.97 -3.22
CA PRO A 414 -23.45 -3.67 -2.29
C PRO A 414 -24.93 -3.38 -2.56
N SER A 415 -25.77 -4.38 -2.29
CA SER A 415 -27.22 -4.21 -2.32
C SER A 415 -27.69 -3.68 -0.98
N TRP A 416 -28.15 -2.44 -0.95
CA TRP A 416 -28.64 -1.80 0.26
C TRP A 416 -30.08 -2.20 0.58
N THR A 417 -30.31 -2.58 1.83
CA THR A 417 -31.65 -2.83 2.37
C THR A 417 -32.06 -1.67 3.28
N HIS A 418 -33.30 -1.21 3.16
CA HIS A 418 -33.80 -0.05 3.87
C HIS A 418 -34.66 -0.48 5.07
N ASP A 419 -34.23 -0.12 6.28
CA ASP A 419 -35.06 -0.20 7.47
C ASP A 419 -36.03 0.99 7.47
N LYS A 420 -37.31 0.71 7.21
CA LYS A 420 -38.35 1.75 7.12
C LYS A 420 -38.68 2.41 8.46
N LEU A 421 -38.33 1.80 9.60
CA LEU A 421 -38.64 2.33 10.93
C LEU A 421 -37.58 3.34 11.38
N LEU A 422 -36.31 3.04 11.11
CA LEU A 422 -35.17 3.86 11.57
C LEU A 422 -34.59 4.75 10.46
N GLY A 423 -34.97 4.53 9.20
CA GLY A 423 -34.35 5.22 8.06
C GLY A 423 -32.91 4.78 7.79
N THR A 424 -32.48 3.68 8.42
CA THR A 424 -31.11 3.15 8.31
C THR A 424 -31.01 2.24 7.09
N LEU A 425 -29.92 2.36 6.34
CA LEU A 425 -29.55 1.45 5.27
C LEU A 425 -28.56 0.43 5.82
N ARG A 426 -28.74 -0.84 5.45
CA ARG A 426 -27.83 -1.93 5.82
C ARG A 426 -27.47 -2.78 4.62
N SER A 427 -26.22 -3.23 4.58
CA SER A 427 -25.75 -4.25 3.66
C SER A 427 -24.85 -5.23 4.43
N THR A 428 -25.04 -6.52 4.20
CA THR A 428 -24.20 -7.58 4.77
C THR A 428 -23.75 -8.54 3.69
N ARG A 429 -22.50 -9.01 3.77
CA ARG A 429 -21.97 -9.97 2.80
C ARG A 429 -20.86 -10.84 3.41
N PRO A 430 -20.69 -12.09 2.96
CA PRO A 430 -19.55 -12.90 3.35
C PRO A 430 -18.23 -12.30 2.85
N LEU A 431 -17.16 -12.48 3.61
CA LEU A 431 -15.81 -12.14 3.16
C LEU A 431 -15.37 -13.12 2.06
N SER A 432 -14.70 -12.60 1.04
CA SER A 432 -14.20 -13.44 -0.06
C SER A 432 -12.97 -14.21 0.40
N GLY A 433 -13.01 -15.54 0.27
CA GLY A 433 -11.88 -16.43 0.59
C GLY A 433 -11.71 -16.75 2.08
N HIS A 434 -12.57 -16.25 2.97
CA HIS A 434 -12.40 -16.32 4.42
C HIS A 434 -13.74 -16.49 5.16
N GLU A 435 -13.70 -17.00 6.39
CA GLU A 435 -14.87 -16.97 7.29
C GLU A 435 -15.13 -15.54 7.79
N GLY A 436 -16.40 -15.22 8.03
CA GLY A 436 -16.85 -13.92 8.51
C GLY A 436 -17.67 -13.12 7.52
N THR A 437 -18.25 -12.03 8.01
CA THR A 437 -19.20 -11.17 7.30
C THR A 437 -18.76 -9.71 7.40
N LEU A 438 -18.75 -9.01 6.27
CA LEU A 438 -18.65 -7.55 6.24
C LEU A 438 -20.04 -6.95 6.37
N GLU A 439 -20.20 -6.05 7.32
CA GLU A 439 -21.42 -5.30 7.58
C GLU A 439 -21.21 -3.80 7.34
N LEU A 440 -22.13 -3.20 6.59
CA LEU A 440 -22.22 -1.77 6.36
C LEU A 440 -23.56 -1.28 6.90
N THR A 441 -23.53 -0.23 7.71
CA THR A 441 -24.74 0.48 8.14
C THR A 441 -24.60 1.97 7.90
N VAL A 442 -25.69 2.62 7.49
CA VAL A 442 -25.73 4.06 7.24
C VAL A 442 -27.03 4.62 7.82
N SER A 443 -26.93 5.53 8.79
CA SER A 443 -28.07 6.21 9.38
C SER A 443 -28.66 7.28 8.45
N ASN A 444 -29.89 7.70 8.73
CA ASN A 444 -30.53 8.84 8.06
C ASN A 444 -29.87 10.20 8.36
N THR A 445 -28.97 10.26 9.34
CA THR A 445 -28.19 11.46 9.68
C THR A 445 -26.82 11.49 9.01
N GLY A 446 -26.51 10.54 8.13
CA GLY A 446 -25.22 10.45 7.45
C GLY A 446 -24.11 9.80 8.28
N VAL A 447 -24.41 9.12 9.38
CA VAL A 447 -23.40 8.33 10.12
C VAL A 447 -23.29 6.96 9.48
N TYR A 448 -22.10 6.57 9.05
CA TYR A 448 -21.85 5.22 8.54
C TYR A 448 -20.94 4.42 9.48
N ARG A 449 -21.07 3.10 9.41
CA ARG A 449 -20.25 2.15 10.14
C ARG A 449 -19.92 0.96 9.24
N VAL A 450 -18.66 0.57 9.26
CA VAL A 450 -18.14 -0.64 8.60
C VAL A 450 -17.59 -1.58 9.66
N GLY A 451 -18.10 -2.81 9.71
CA GLY A 451 -17.71 -3.81 10.68
C GLY A 451 -17.45 -5.17 10.05
N LEU A 452 -16.59 -5.95 10.70
CA LEU A 452 -16.28 -7.33 10.33
C LEU A 452 -16.72 -8.26 11.46
N GLU A 453 -17.67 -9.14 11.19
CA GLU A 453 -18.26 -10.04 12.19
C GLU A 453 -17.89 -11.50 11.91
N GLY A 454 -17.77 -12.30 12.98
CA GLY A 454 -17.70 -13.76 12.85
C GLY A 454 -16.45 -14.28 12.14
N LEU A 455 -15.30 -13.64 12.34
CA LEU A 455 -14.00 -13.98 11.74
C LEU A 455 -13.41 -15.33 12.21
N GLY A 456 -14.14 -16.12 13.02
CA GLY A 456 -13.66 -17.40 13.54
C GLY A 456 -12.52 -17.29 14.55
N LEU A 457 -12.19 -16.07 15.01
CA LEU A 457 -11.12 -15.82 15.97
C LEU A 457 -11.61 -16.12 17.38
N SER A 458 -11.25 -17.29 17.90
CA SER A 458 -11.52 -17.68 19.29
C SER A 458 -10.97 -16.69 20.32
N GLU A 459 -10.01 -15.85 19.92
CA GLU A 459 -9.31 -14.86 20.75
C GLU A 459 -10.13 -13.59 20.98
N LEU A 460 -11.07 -13.26 20.09
CA LEU A 460 -12.04 -12.17 20.26
C LEU A 460 -13.23 -12.56 21.14
N THR A 461 -13.23 -13.73 21.78
CA THR A 461 -14.36 -14.15 22.64
C THR A 461 -14.55 -13.25 23.87
N TYR A 462 -13.56 -12.42 24.22
CA TYR A 462 -13.65 -11.41 25.27
C TYR A 462 -13.91 -9.98 24.76
N GLU A 463 -13.81 -9.75 23.45
CA GLU A 463 -14.05 -8.47 22.78
C GLU A 463 -15.06 -8.72 21.67
N ASP A 464 -16.36 -8.59 21.98
CA ASP A 464 -17.53 -8.67 21.09
C ASP A 464 -17.13 -8.94 19.63
N GLY A 465 -17.17 -10.20 19.15
CA GLY A 465 -16.57 -10.73 17.90
C GLY A 465 -16.88 -10.01 16.57
N ILE A 466 -16.62 -8.71 16.57
CA ILE A 466 -16.97 -7.62 15.69
C ILE A 466 -15.75 -6.68 15.74
N VAL A 467 -14.99 -6.66 14.66
CA VAL A 467 -13.96 -5.65 14.45
C VAL A 467 -14.61 -4.46 13.77
N GLU A 468 -14.79 -3.36 14.49
CA GLU A 468 -15.22 -2.10 13.89
C GLU A 468 -14.05 -1.53 13.08
N TRP A 469 -14.22 -1.48 11.76
CA TRP A 469 -13.22 -0.94 10.85
C TRP A 469 -13.23 0.58 10.89
N GLU A 470 -14.42 1.18 10.81
CA GLU A 470 -14.60 2.61 10.74
C GLU A 470 -16.02 3.00 11.15
N ARG A 471 -16.13 4.17 11.78
CA ARG A 471 -17.39 4.80 12.10
C ARG A 471 -17.25 6.30 12.04
N GLU A 472 -17.85 6.90 11.02
CA GLU A 472 -17.70 8.33 10.75
C GLU A 472 -19.02 8.97 10.30
N ALA A 473 -19.04 10.31 10.26
CA ALA A 473 -20.16 11.09 9.75
C ALA A 473 -19.82 11.68 8.37
N ALA A 474 -20.79 11.62 7.45
CA ALA A 474 -20.73 12.27 6.16
C ALA A 474 -21.75 13.42 6.07
N PRO A 475 -21.62 14.34 5.10
CA PRO A 475 -22.52 15.49 4.96
C PRO A 475 -23.99 15.14 4.66
N SER A 476 -24.25 13.94 4.13
CA SER A 476 -25.59 13.43 3.82
C SER A 476 -25.63 11.90 3.91
N GLN A 477 -26.83 11.30 3.93
CA GLN A 477 -26.97 9.83 3.88
C GLN A 477 -26.41 9.27 2.57
N SER A 478 -26.61 9.97 1.45
CA SER A 478 -26.06 9.60 0.14
C SER A 478 -24.53 9.62 0.11
N ALA A 479 -23.92 10.64 0.74
CA ALA A 479 -22.47 10.70 0.92
C ALA A 479 -21.97 9.54 1.80
N ALA A 480 -22.66 9.27 2.91
CA ALA A 480 -22.32 8.19 3.82
C ALA A 480 -22.36 6.80 3.13
N VAL A 481 -23.28 6.59 2.17
CA VAL A 481 -23.28 5.38 1.33
C VAL A 481 -22.01 5.28 0.47
N LEU A 482 -21.59 6.36 -0.18
CA LEU A 482 -20.33 6.36 -0.96
C LEU A 482 -19.12 6.04 -0.09
N LEU A 483 -19.03 6.68 1.09
CA LEU A 483 -17.91 6.49 2.00
C LEU A 483 -17.90 5.07 2.59
N ALA A 484 -19.07 4.53 2.97
CA ALA A 484 -19.20 3.16 3.46
C ALA A 484 -18.84 2.12 2.40
N GLU A 485 -19.22 2.33 1.13
CA GLU A 485 -18.84 1.45 0.03
C GLU A 485 -17.32 1.46 -0.21
N HIS A 486 -16.69 2.64 -0.14
CA HIS A 486 -15.24 2.76 -0.24
C HIS A 486 -14.53 2.07 0.94
N ALA A 487 -14.98 2.34 2.16
CA ALA A 487 -14.47 1.71 3.39
C ALA A 487 -14.66 0.19 3.37
N ALA A 488 -15.73 -0.31 2.74
CA ALA A 488 -15.95 -1.74 2.53
C ALA A 488 -14.87 -2.37 1.63
N ILE A 489 -14.41 -1.65 0.61
CA ILE A 489 -13.31 -2.08 -0.26
C ILE A 489 -12.03 -2.18 0.59
N GLU A 490 -11.67 -1.11 1.30
CA GLU A 490 -10.50 -1.08 2.20
C GLU A 490 -10.53 -2.22 3.22
N ALA A 491 -11.63 -2.38 3.95
CA ALA A 491 -11.78 -3.40 4.98
C ALA A 491 -11.55 -4.80 4.42
N SER A 492 -12.17 -5.12 3.28
CA SER A 492 -12.06 -6.45 2.68
C SER A 492 -10.65 -6.74 2.17
N VAL A 493 -9.97 -5.71 1.66
CA VAL A 493 -8.65 -5.84 1.05
C VAL A 493 -7.55 -5.90 2.09
N CYS A 494 -7.69 -5.12 3.15
CA CYS A 494 -6.61 -4.90 4.10
C CYS A 494 -6.74 -5.71 5.38
N LEU A 495 -7.82 -6.47 5.50
CA LEU A 495 -7.99 -7.49 6.54
C LEU A 495 -6.77 -8.43 6.71
N PRO A 496 -6.08 -8.92 5.64
CA PRO A 496 -4.87 -9.74 5.80
C PRO A 496 -3.67 -9.03 6.45
N PHE A 497 -3.73 -7.71 6.59
CA PHE A 497 -2.70 -6.90 7.23
C PHE A 497 -3.12 -6.37 8.59
N GLN A 498 -4.42 -6.42 8.92
CA GLN A 498 -4.90 -5.93 10.19
C GLN A 498 -4.36 -6.76 11.34
N ARG A 499 -3.96 -6.04 12.39
CA ARG A 499 -3.46 -6.65 13.62
C ARG A 499 -4.40 -6.36 14.76
N GLU A 500 -4.56 -7.34 15.63
CA GLU A 500 -5.18 -7.15 16.94
C GLU A 500 -4.34 -6.15 17.75
N HIS A 501 -4.98 -5.14 18.31
CA HIS A 501 -4.31 -4.00 18.96
C HIS A 501 -3.43 -4.41 20.16
N ARG A 502 -3.77 -5.49 20.86
CA ARG A 502 -3.09 -5.90 22.09
C ARG A 502 -1.86 -6.76 21.82
N LYS A 503 -2.05 -7.90 21.16
CA LYS A 503 -0.95 -8.84 20.88
C LYS A 503 -0.23 -8.60 19.56
N GLN A 504 -0.72 -7.64 18.76
CA GLN A 504 -0.16 -7.27 17.45
C GLN A 504 -0.11 -8.46 16.48
N ARG A 505 -0.99 -9.44 16.69
CA ARG A 505 -1.17 -10.60 15.83
C ARG A 505 -1.99 -10.20 14.63
N LEU A 506 -1.64 -10.70 13.44
CA LEU A 506 -2.53 -10.59 12.29
C LEU A 506 -3.89 -11.24 12.61
N LEU A 507 -4.99 -10.53 12.34
CA LEU A 507 -6.34 -11.08 12.39
C LEU A 507 -6.50 -12.27 11.43
N MET A 508 -5.66 -12.32 10.39
CA MET A 508 -5.61 -13.41 9.43
C MET A 508 -4.17 -13.92 9.26
N PRO A 509 -3.73 -14.86 10.10
CA PRO A 509 -2.40 -15.44 10.00
C PRO A 509 -2.21 -16.19 8.66
N THR A 510 -1.03 -16.05 8.06
CA THR A 510 -0.68 -16.73 6.82
C THR A 510 -0.38 -18.21 7.09
N PRO A 511 -1.00 -19.16 6.37
CA PRO A 511 -0.70 -20.58 6.58
C PRO A 511 0.75 -20.90 6.17
N THR A 512 1.47 -21.65 7.02
CA THR A 512 2.87 -22.03 6.80
C THR A 512 2.99 -23.51 6.44
N TRP A 513 3.21 -23.80 5.16
CA TRP A 513 3.24 -25.17 4.64
C TRP A 513 4.64 -25.79 4.56
N ALA A 514 5.69 -24.97 4.49
CA ALA A 514 7.08 -25.38 4.45
C ALA A 514 7.79 -25.05 5.78
N GLU A 515 8.84 -25.79 6.12
CA GLU A 515 9.65 -25.48 7.31
C GLU A 515 10.38 -24.14 7.14
N PRO A 516 10.09 -23.13 7.98
CA PRO A 516 10.72 -21.83 7.86
C PRO A 516 12.15 -21.84 8.41
N THR A 517 13.04 -21.20 7.67
CA THR A 517 14.36 -20.77 8.15
C THR A 517 14.32 -19.28 8.52
N VAL A 518 15.30 -18.79 9.30
CA VAL A 518 15.48 -17.35 9.55
C VAL A 518 15.51 -16.56 8.24
N ARG A 519 16.22 -17.07 7.23
CA ARG A 519 16.34 -16.42 5.91
C ARG A 519 15.00 -16.29 5.20
N THR A 520 14.20 -17.37 5.19
CA THR A 520 12.86 -17.34 4.57
C THR A 520 11.89 -16.51 5.37
N ALA A 521 12.02 -16.48 6.71
CA ALA A 521 11.22 -15.61 7.56
C ALA A 521 11.49 -14.13 7.26
N ILE A 522 12.76 -13.70 7.22
CA ILE A 522 13.14 -12.33 6.86
C ILE A 522 12.67 -11.97 5.44
N ALA A 523 12.75 -12.91 4.49
CA ALA A 523 12.29 -12.68 3.13
C ALA A 523 10.77 -12.41 3.05
N GLY A 524 9.98 -13.07 3.89
CA GLY A 524 8.52 -12.91 3.95
C GLY A 524 8.03 -11.80 4.90
N ALA A 525 8.81 -11.46 5.93
CA ALA A 525 8.38 -10.61 7.03
C ALA A 525 8.20 -9.14 6.66
N ASP A 526 7.04 -8.60 7.01
CA ASP A 526 6.67 -7.20 6.89
C ASP A 526 7.55 -6.30 7.75
N TYR A 527 7.75 -6.72 9.00
CA TYR A 527 8.65 -6.07 9.93
C TYR A 527 9.77 -7.03 10.33
N VAL A 528 11.00 -6.54 10.29
CA VAL A 528 12.18 -7.29 10.75
C VAL A 528 12.82 -6.52 11.89
N LEU A 529 12.75 -7.06 13.11
CA LEU A 529 13.46 -6.48 14.24
C LEU A 529 14.98 -6.62 14.01
N GLY A 530 15.62 -5.49 13.71
CA GLY A 530 17.06 -5.41 13.51
C GLY A 530 17.82 -5.20 14.81
N PHE A 531 19.09 -5.61 14.82
CA PHE A 531 19.95 -5.49 16.00
C PHE A 531 20.11 -4.05 16.49
N THR A 532 20.14 -3.06 15.60
CA THR A 532 20.22 -1.64 16.00
C THR A 532 18.98 -1.20 16.78
N ALA A 533 17.78 -1.66 16.38
CA ALA A 533 16.54 -1.39 17.10
C ALA A 533 16.54 -2.11 18.45
N LEU A 534 16.92 -3.39 18.49
CA LEU A 534 17.08 -4.09 19.78
C LEU A 534 18.05 -3.33 20.70
N ALA A 535 19.23 -2.96 20.20
CA ALA A 535 20.26 -2.24 20.95
C ALA A 535 19.75 -0.91 21.53
N SER A 536 18.88 -0.20 20.81
CA SER A 536 18.33 1.10 21.26
C SER A 536 17.46 0.99 22.50
N VAL A 537 16.91 -0.20 22.77
CA VAL A 537 15.94 -0.40 23.85
C VAL A 537 16.48 -1.20 25.03
N LEU A 538 17.55 -1.99 24.86
CA LEU A 538 18.07 -2.84 25.94
C LEU A 538 18.36 -2.05 27.23
N GLY A 539 18.94 -0.85 27.14
CA GLY A 539 19.18 -0.01 28.30
C GLY A 539 17.90 0.48 29.00
N GLN A 540 16.82 0.68 28.24
CA GLN A 540 15.52 1.10 28.79
C GLN A 540 14.77 -0.07 29.42
N LEU A 541 14.81 -1.25 28.79
CA LEU A 541 14.17 -2.47 29.31
C LEU A 541 14.67 -2.81 30.70
N ARG A 542 15.98 -2.71 30.94
CA ARG A 542 16.58 -2.90 32.28
C ARG A 542 15.85 -2.17 33.40
N HIS A 543 15.41 -0.94 33.16
CA HIS A 543 14.74 -0.12 34.17
C HIS A 543 13.24 -0.37 34.27
N ARG A 544 12.64 -1.02 33.27
CA ARG A 544 11.21 -1.34 33.24
C ARG A 544 10.89 -2.74 33.72
N VAL A 545 11.78 -3.71 33.53
CA VAL A 545 11.51 -5.12 33.84
C VAL A 545 12.28 -5.56 35.09
N GLY A 546 11.56 -6.07 36.09
CA GLY A 546 12.17 -6.52 37.35
C GLY A 546 12.59 -7.99 37.34
N SER A 547 11.67 -8.88 36.92
CA SER A 547 11.85 -10.33 36.94
C SER A 547 11.47 -10.89 35.57
N ILE A 548 12.37 -11.65 34.94
CA ILE A 548 12.21 -12.13 33.56
C ILE A 548 12.26 -13.66 33.53
N GLN A 549 11.23 -14.28 32.97
CA GLN A 549 11.13 -15.74 32.82
C GLN A 549 11.91 -16.26 31.61
N GLY A 550 12.12 -17.58 31.55
CA GLY A 550 12.72 -18.22 30.37
C GLY A 550 11.65 -18.61 29.36
N ALA A 551 12.05 -18.87 28.11
CA ALA A 551 11.10 -19.32 27.09
C ALA A 551 10.37 -20.61 27.52
N ALA A 552 11.06 -21.54 28.19
CA ALA A 552 10.47 -22.79 28.66
C ALA A 552 9.31 -22.60 29.67
N ASP A 553 9.27 -21.47 30.36
CA ASP A 553 8.22 -21.12 31.33
C ASP A 553 7.02 -20.41 30.65
N GLY A 554 7.17 -20.03 29.37
CA GLY A 554 6.22 -19.25 28.59
C GLY A 554 6.76 -17.87 28.25
N HIS A 555 6.63 -17.43 27.00
CA HIS A 555 6.98 -16.08 26.60
C HIS A 555 6.06 -15.07 27.28
N TRP A 556 4.77 -15.33 27.31
CA TRP A 556 3.80 -14.70 28.19
C TRP A 556 3.17 -15.75 29.10
N GLN A 557 3.03 -15.40 30.38
CA GLN A 557 2.33 -16.19 31.38
C GLN A 557 1.45 -15.27 32.23
N ILE A 558 0.18 -15.63 32.39
CA ILE A 558 -0.72 -14.93 33.30
C ILE A 558 -0.15 -14.99 34.72
N GLY A 559 0.09 -13.83 35.30
CA GLY A 559 0.55 -13.63 36.67
C GLY A 559 -0.44 -14.19 37.67
N SER A 560 0.09 -14.80 38.73
CA SER A 560 -0.72 -15.35 39.82
C SER A 560 -0.99 -14.33 40.94
N ALA A 561 -0.51 -13.09 40.81
CA ALA A 561 -0.56 -12.11 41.89
C ALA A 561 -1.95 -11.49 42.03
N SER A 562 -2.64 -11.29 40.91
CA SER A 562 -4.02 -10.82 40.83
C SER A 562 -4.81 -11.60 39.78
N PRO A 563 -5.33 -12.80 40.10
CA PRO A 563 -6.20 -13.54 39.19
C PRO A 563 -7.47 -12.74 38.91
N GLY A 564 -7.50 -12.02 37.80
CA GLY A 564 -8.56 -11.08 37.40
C GLY A 564 -8.05 -9.73 36.89
N ASP A 565 -6.78 -9.40 37.08
CA ASP A 565 -6.14 -8.25 36.42
C ASP A 565 -5.72 -8.66 35.00
N PRO A 566 -6.33 -8.09 33.95
CA PRO A 566 -5.95 -8.39 32.59
C PRO A 566 -4.56 -7.87 32.22
N ASP A 567 -3.80 -7.21 33.10
CA ASP A 567 -2.45 -6.71 32.81
C ASP A 567 -1.36 -7.34 33.70
N ASP A 568 -1.71 -8.26 34.60
CA ASP A 568 -0.75 -9.00 35.44
C ASP A 568 -0.12 -10.16 34.64
N TYR A 569 0.91 -9.87 33.84
CA TYR A 569 1.68 -10.88 33.09
C TYR A 569 3.16 -10.87 33.46
N LEU A 570 3.73 -12.07 33.61
CA LEU A 570 5.19 -12.28 33.58
C LEU A 570 5.62 -12.66 32.18
N GLY A 571 6.78 -12.14 31.77
CA GLY A 571 7.29 -12.33 30.42
C GLY A 571 8.75 -12.76 30.36
N SER A 572 9.09 -13.42 29.26
CA SER A 572 10.47 -13.59 28.79
C SER A 572 11.07 -12.28 28.27
N LEU A 573 12.39 -12.24 28.01
CA LEU A 573 12.99 -11.04 27.40
C LEU A 573 12.44 -10.82 25.99
N THR A 574 12.22 -11.89 25.22
CA THR A 574 11.56 -11.82 23.91
C THR A 574 10.17 -11.19 23.99
N ALA A 575 9.39 -11.51 25.02
CA ALA A 575 8.05 -10.95 25.19
C ALA A 575 8.07 -9.45 25.46
N TYR A 576 8.94 -8.97 26.37
CA TYR A 576 9.09 -7.53 26.62
C TYR A 576 9.63 -6.76 25.42
N VAL A 577 10.55 -7.37 24.65
CA VAL A 577 11.02 -6.79 23.39
C VAL A 577 9.87 -6.75 22.37
N SER A 578 9.05 -7.79 22.32
CA SER A 578 7.91 -7.88 21.41
C SER A 578 6.86 -6.81 21.74
N ASP A 579 6.51 -6.64 23.00
CA ASP A 579 5.62 -5.57 23.47
C ASP A 579 6.15 -4.19 23.08
N TRP A 580 7.43 -3.93 23.33
CA TRP A 580 8.04 -2.63 23.04
C TRP A 580 7.96 -2.24 21.55
N PHE A 581 8.15 -3.21 20.65
CA PHE A 581 8.15 -3.00 19.21
C PHE A 581 6.83 -3.37 18.54
N ALA A 582 5.76 -3.61 19.32
CA ALA A 582 4.47 -4.02 18.80
C ALA A 582 4.56 -5.26 17.87
N LEU A 583 5.27 -6.30 18.31
CA LEU A 583 5.50 -7.55 17.58
C LEU A 583 4.50 -8.64 17.99
N PRO A 584 4.12 -9.54 17.06
CA PRO A 584 3.13 -10.57 17.31
C PRO A 584 3.59 -11.52 18.42
N SER A 585 2.85 -11.51 19.53
CA SER A 585 3.12 -12.38 20.66
C SER A 585 2.34 -13.70 20.59
N PRO A 586 2.94 -14.85 20.97
CA PRO A 586 2.21 -16.12 21.02
C PRO A 586 1.17 -16.15 22.16
N HIS A 587 0.22 -17.09 22.10
CA HIS A 587 -0.72 -17.38 23.20
C HIS A 587 -0.27 -18.50 24.10
N ASP A 588 -0.74 -18.43 25.35
CA ASP A 588 -0.81 -19.55 26.27
C ASP A 588 -1.46 -20.76 25.57
N GLY A 589 -0.70 -21.86 25.46
CA GLY A 589 -1.12 -23.10 24.80
C GLY A 589 -0.61 -23.28 23.37
N GLU A 590 -0.07 -22.24 22.73
CA GLU A 590 0.65 -22.40 21.45
C GLU A 590 2.04 -23.00 21.70
N GLU A 591 2.48 -23.90 20.82
CA GLU A 591 3.85 -24.47 20.87
C GLU A 591 4.91 -23.35 20.84
N ALA A 592 4.65 -22.28 20.09
CA ALA A 592 5.54 -21.13 20.01
C ALA A 592 5.69 -20.39 21.35
N ASN A 593 4.72 -20.45 22.27
CA ASN A 593 4.83 -19.73 23.54
C ASN A 593 5.93 -20.29 24.45
N THR A 594 6.27 -21.57 24.32
CA THR A 594 7.31 -22.21 25.15
C THR A 594 8.58 -22.56 24.38
N ALA A 595 8.63 -22.23 23.09
CA ALA A 595 9.73 -22.57 22.21
C ALA A 595 10.75 -21.43 22.09
N SER A 596 12.04 -21.77 21.96
CA SER A 596 13.07 -20.76 21.67
C SER A 596 12.82 -20.06 20.33
N VAL A 597 13.22 -18.80 20.20
CA VAL A 597 12.97 -17.97 19.00
C VAL A 597 13.65 -18.48 17.73
N ASP A 598 14.67 -19.33 17.85
CA ASP A 598 15.36 -20.01 16.75
C ASP A 598 14.78 -21.39 16.41
N SER A 599 13.71 -21.81 17.09
CA SER A 599 13.02 -23.07 16.81
C SER A 599 12.09 -22.96 15.61
N THR A 600 11.81 -24.10 14.96
CA THR A 600 10.83 -24.18 13.87
C THR A 600 9.44 -23.72 14.30
N ALA A 601 9.02 -24.00 15.54
CA ALA A 601 7.71 -23.60 16.06
C ALA A 601 7.59 -22.08 16.17
N TYR A 602 8.58 -21.40 16.75
CA TYR A 602 8.57 -19.95 16.86
C TYR A 602 8.75 -19.26 15.50
N LEU A 603 9.59 -19.82 14.61
CA LEU A 603 9.72 -19.32 13.25
C LEU A 603 8.41 -19.47 12.45
N ARG A 604 7.63 -20.53 12.64
CA ARG A 604 6.29 -20.66 12.03
C ARG A 604 5.34 -19.59 12.53
N HIS A 605 5.36 -19.29 13.84
CA HIS A 605 4.58 -18.19 14.43
C HIS A 605 4.95 -16.84 13.81
N LEU A 606 6.24 -16.52 13.78
CA LEU A 606 6.75 -15.30 13.16
C LEU A 606 6.35 -15.19 11.68
N VAL A 607 6.51 -16.26 10.89
CA VAL A 607 6.13 -16.27 9.47
C VAL A 607 4.61 -16.14 9.29
N ALA A 608 3.80 -16.83 10.09
CA ALA A 608 2.35 -16.74 10.04
C ALA A 608 1.87 -15.30 10.30
N HIS A 609 2.55 -14.59 11.20
CA HIS A 609 2.27 -13.19 11.48
C HIS A 609 3.14 -12.19 10.72
N ARG A 610 3.85 -12.66 9.69
CA ARG A 610 4.66 -11.85 8.77
C ARG A 610 5.63 -10.93 9.50
N THR A 611 6.28 -11.43 10.54
CA THR A 611 7.34 -10.75 11.29
C THR A 611 8.59 -11.61 11.29
N ALA A 612 9.76 -11.01 11.48
CA ALA A 612 10.99 -11.77 11.71
C ALA A 612 11.94 -11.03 12.65
N PHE A 613 12.89 -11.78 13.19
CA PHE A 613 14.06 -11.25 13.85
C PHE A 613 15.25 -11.40 12.92
N ASP A 614 16.16 -10.43 12.92
CA ASP A 614 17.42 -10.62 12.22
C ASP A 614 18.26 -11.74 12.89
N PRO A 615 19.29 -12.28 12.21
CA PRO A 615 20.05 -13.41 12.76
C PRO A 615 20.77 -13.08 14.08
N PHE A 616 21.14 -11.82 14.31
CA PHE A 616 21.82 -11.39 15.54
C PHE A 616 20.82 -11.27 16.70
N VAL A 617 19.66 -10.67 16.46
CA VAL A 617 18.54 -10.58 17.42
C VAL A 617 18.08 -11.99 17.80
N THR A 618 17.87 -12.86 16.81
CA THR A 618 17.49 -14.26 17.02
C THR A 618 18.49 -14.95 17.94
N ARG A 619 19.79 -14.84 17.65
CA ARG A 619 20.84 -15.45 18.45
C ARG A 619 20.91 -14.90 19.88
N TYR A 620 20.77 -13.59 20.03
CA TYR A 620 20.80 -12.92 21.33
C TYR A 620 19.61 -13.37 22.21
N LEU A 621 18.39 -13.30 21.67
CA LEU A 621 17.16 -13.61 22.40
C LEU A 621 17.05 -15.11 22.73
N ALA A 622 17.42 -15.99 21.80
CA ALA A 622 17.46 -17.44 22.05
C ALA A 622 18.37 -17.78 23.23
N ALA A 623 19.56 -17.16 23.30
CA ALA A 623 20.48 -17.38 24.41
C ALA A 623 19.97 -16.76 25.72
N ALA A 624 19.45 -15.52 25.66
CA ALA A 624 18.91 -14.83 26.82
C ALA A 624 17.76 -15.62 27.46
N ASP A 625 16.81 -16.12 26.66
CA ASP A 625 15.62 -16.82 27.13
C ASP A 625 15.85 -18.31 27.41
N SER A 626 17.03 -18.86 27.06
CA SER A 626 17.41 -20.23 27.40
C SER A 626 17.68 -20.46 28.89
N LEU A 627 17.95 -19.40 29.67
CA LEU A 627 18.16 -19.54 31.11
C LEU A 627 16.82 -19.93 31.76
N ALA A 628 16.82 -21.03 32.51
CA ALA A 628 15.60 -21.53 33.17
C ALA A 628 15.19 -20.67 34.38
N GLY A 629 13.88 -20.55 34.58
CA GLY A 629 13.25 -19.88 35.72
C GLY A 629 13.35 -18.36 35.67
N VAL A 630 12.86 -17.70 36.73
CA VAL A 630 12.93 -16.24 36.87
C VAL A 630 14.38 -15.79 37.09
N ARG A 631 14.85 -14.88 36.24
CA ARG A 631 16.20 -14.30 36.26
C ARG A 631 16.16 -12.78 36.16
N THR A 632 17.24 -12.12 36.53
CA THR A 632 17.34 -10.67 36.35
C THR A 632 17.63 -10.30 34.89
N PHE A 633 17.41 -9.04 34.54
CA PHE A 633 17.79 -8.53 33.22
C PHE A 633 19.29 -8.71 32.95
N GLU A 634 20.13 -8.43 33.95
CA GLU A 634 21.59 -8.54 33.87
C GLU A 634 22.03 -9.96 33.48
N GLU A 635 21.46 -10.99 34.10
CA GLU A 635 21.79 -12.39 33.82
C GLU A 635 21.43 -12.77 32.37
N ARG A 636 20.24 -12.37 31.90
CA ARG A 636 19.79 -12.66 30.52
C ARG A 636 20.56 -11.86 29.48
N HIS A 637 20.84 -10.60 29.76
CA HIS A 637 21.67 -9.76 28.90
C HIS A 637 23.08 -10.35 28.75
N LEU A 638 23.70 -10.77 29.85
CA LEU A 638 25.02 -11.38 29.84
C LEU A 638 25.05 -12.63 28.96
N ALA A 639 24.02 -13.48 29.04
CA ALA A 639 23.90 -14.66 28.18
C ALA A 639 23.75 -14.29 26.69
N GLY A 640 22.88 -13.34 26.36
CA GLY A 640 22.70 -12.87 24.98
C GLY A 640 23.97 -12.24 24.40
N ALA A 641 24.63 -11.35 25.15
CA ALA A 641 25.87 -10.71 24.73
C ALA A 641 27.02 -11.72 24.56
N ALA A 642 27.14 -12.71 25.45
CA ALA A 642 28.12 -13.78 25.33
C ALA A 642 27.87 -14.65 24.08
N ALA A 643 26.61 -14.95 23.76
CA ALA A 643 26.26 -15.71 22.57
C ALA A 643 26.67 -14.99 21.28
N LEU A 644 26.47 -13.67 21.18
CA LEU A 644 26.92 -12.89 20.03
C LEU A 644 28.43 -12.88 19.87
N ARG A 645 29.18 -12.77 20.98
CA ARG A 645 30.66 -12.74 20.94
C ARG A 645 31.29 -14.09 20.59
N THR A 646 30.61 -15.19 20.88
CA THR A 646 31.12 -16.55 20.67
C THR A 646 30.65 -17.18 19.37
N THR A 647 29.71 -16.55 18.66
CA THR A 647 29.18 -17.04 17.39
C THR A 647 29.97 -16.47 16.20
N ASP A 648 30.11 -17.26 15.13
CA ASP A 648 30.62 -16.75 13.85
C ASP A 648 29.62 -15.77 13.23
N LEU A 649 29.89 -14.47 13.40
CA LEU A 649 29.04 -13.41 12.88
C LEU A 649 29.02 -13.36 11.34
N ASP A 650 30.08 -13.83 10.68
CA ASP A 650 30.09 -13.90 9.22
C ASP A 650 29.18 -15.01 8.73
N ALA A 651 29.12 -16.15 9.43
CA ALA A 651 28.12 -17.18 9.15
C ALA A 651 26.69 -16.68 9.37
N LEU A 652 26.43 -15.94 10.46
CA LEU A 652 25.11 -15.36 10.73
C LEU A 652 24.68 -14.35 9.66
N ARG A 653 25.60 -13.53 9.14
CA ARG A 653 25.28 -12.53 8.11
C ARG A 653 24.71 -13.16 6.82
N TYR A 654 25.11 -14.38 6.48
CA TYR A 654 24.61 -15.09 5.29
C TYR A 654 23.17 -15.59 5.45
N GLN A 655 22.64 -15.65 6.67
CA GLN A 655 21.24 -15.96 6.92
C GLN A 655 20.33 -14.74 6.66
N ASP A 656 20.88 -13.53 6.64
CA ASP A 656 20.13 -12.33 6.25
C ASP A 656 20.07 -12.21 4.72
N VAL A 657 18.89 -11.90 4.19
CA VAL A 657 18.73 -11.58 2.75
C VAL A 657 19.16 -10.14 2.44
N ARG A 658 19.29 -9.31 3.47
CA ARG A 658 19.64 -7.88 3.39
C ARG A 658 21.15 -7.70 3.36
N PRO A 659 21.66 -6.63 2.74
CA PRO A 659 23.08 -6.30 2.81
C PRO A 659 23.48 -5.90 4.24
N VAL A 660 24.26 -6.75 4.91
CA VAL A 660 24.84 -6.47 6.23
C VAL A 660 26.16 -5.72 6.08
N ARG A 661 26.23 -4.49 6.59
CA ARG A 661 27.45 -3.66 6.54
C ARG A 661 28.44 -4.07 7.64
N GLU A 662 29.73 -3.95 7.37
CA GLU A 662 30.81 -4.17 8.36
C GLU A 662 30.67 -3.29 9.61
N ALA A 663 30.07 -2.10 9.49
CA ALA A 663 29.76 -1.25 10.63
C ALA A 663 28.80 -1.94 11.63
N LEU A 664 27.80 -2.66 11.15
CA LEU A 664 26.88 -3.42 12.00
C LEU A 664 27.61 -4.57 12.71
N LEU A 665 28.48 -5.29 12.02
CA LEU A 665 29.27 -6.37 12.63
C LEU A 665 30.18 -5.85 13.75
N ARG A 666 30.79 -4.66 13.56
CA ARG A 666 31.58 -3.99 14.60
C ARG A 666 30.72 -3.61 15.80
N LEU A 667 29.51 -3.08 15.58
CA LEU A 667 28.56 -2.78 16.65
C LEU A 667 28.15 -4.05 17.42
N VAL A 668 27.74 -5.11 16.72
CA VAL A 668 27.35 -6.39 17.34
C VAL A 668 28.48 -6.95 18.21
N LYS A 669 29.74 -6.89 17.74
CA LYS A 669 30.91 -7.31 18.53
C LYS A 669 31.19 -6.42 19.74
N SER A 670 30.86 -5.14 19.67
CA SER A 670 31.18 -4.16 20.71
C SER A 670 30.13 -4.04 21.81
N ILE A 671 28.99 -4.75 21.71
CA ILE A 671 27.94 -4.73 22.73
C ILE A 671 28.55 -4.98 24.13
N PRO A 672 28.32 -4.10 25.12
CA PRO A 672 28.85 -4.29 26.47
C PRO A 672 28.19 -5.52 27.10
N GLN A 673 28.88 -6.14 28.05
CA GLN A 673 28.30 -7.18 28.91
C GLN A 673 27.70 -6.59 30.19
N ASP A 674 28.15 -5.38 30.54
CA ASP A 674 27.66 -4.60 31.66
C ASP A 674 26.45 -3.77 31.20
N PRO A 675 25.22 -4.07 31.70
CA PRO A 675 24.01 -3.35 31.32
C PRO A 675 24.05 -1.85 31.61
N ASP A 676 24.84 -1.40 32.61
CA ASP A 676 24.99 0.03 32.94
C ASP A 676 25.58 0.83 31.77
N GLN A 677 26.28 0.16 30.86
CA GLN A 677 26.96 0.79 29.74
C GLN A 677 26.09 0.85 28.47
N LEU A 678 24.96 0.15 28.41
CA LEU A 678 24.18 -0.03 27.17
C LEU A 678 23.69 1.29 26.56
N THR A 679 23.08 2.16 27.37
CA THR A 679 22.54 3.44 26.90
C THR A 679 23.65 4.33 26.34
N THR A 680 24.72 4.53 27.11
CA THR A 680 25.87 5.35 26.70
C THR A 680 26.62 4.74 25.51
N TRP A 681 26.72 3.41 25.45
CA TRP A 681 27.32 2.70 24.33
C TRP A 681 26.52 2.91 23.04
N TYR A 682 25.18 2.79 23.10
CA TYR A 682 24.33 2.97 21.93
C TYR A 682 24.37 4.41 21.41
N GLU A 683 24.26 5.40 22.30
CA GLU A 683 24.36 6.84 21.95
C GLU A 683 25.66 7.17 21.22
N ARG A 684 26.81 6.64 21.70
CA ARG A 684 28.12 6.85 21.04
C ARG A 684 28.21 6.26 19.63
N HIS A 685 27.42 5.25 19.31
CA HIS A 685 27.43 4.61 17.99
C HIS A 685 26.40 5.23 17.03
N LEU A 686 25.37 5.93 17.51
CA LEU A 686 24.47 6.73 16.66
C LEU A 686 25.24 7.81 15.89
N ASP A 687 26.21 8.45 16.54
CA ASP A 687 27.08 9.48 15.95
C ASP A 687 28.04 8.92 14.87
N GLN A 688 28.19 7.59 14.77
CA GLN A 688 29.09 6.92 13.83
C GLN A 688 28.35 6.21 12.69
N LEU A 689 27.02 6.09 12.80
CA LEU A 689 26.13 5.42 11.84
C LEU A 689 25.29 6.39 11.00
N SER A 690 25.26 7.67 11.39
CA SER A 690 24.83 8.81 10.56
C SER A 690 25.90 9.17 9.54
#